data_AF-A0A0D3EY42-F1
#
_entry.id   AF-A0A0D3EY42-F1
#
_cell.length_a   1.000
_cell.length_b   1.000
_cell.length_c   1.000
_cell.angle_alpha   90.00
_cell.angle_beta   90.00
_cell.angle_gamma   90.00
#
_symmetry.space_group_name_H-M   'P 1'
#
loop_
_entity.id
_entity.type
_entity.pdbx_description
1 polymer ?
#
loop_
_entity_poly.entity_id
_entity_poly.type
_entity_poly.pdbx_seq_one_letter_code
_entity_poly.pdbx_strand_id
1 'polypeptide(L)'
;MRRWVLAIAILAAAACFFLGAQAQEVRQGHQTERISGSAGDVLEDDPVGRLKVYVYDLPSKYNKKLLKKDPRCLNHMFAAEIFMHRFLLSSAVRTFNPEEADWFYTPVYTTCDLTPSGLPLPFKSPRMMRSAIELIATNWPYWNRSEGADHFFVTPHDFGACFHYQEEKAIGRGILPLLQRATLVQTFGQKNHVCLKDGSITIPPYAPPQKMQAHLIPPDTPRSIFVYFRGLFYDTSNDPEGGYYARGARASVWENFKNNPLFDISTDHPPTYYEDMQRSVFCLCPLGWAPWSPRLVEAVVFGCIPVIIADDIVLPFADAIPWEEIGVFVAEEDVPKLDSILTSIPTDVILRKQRLLANPSMKQAMLFPQPAQAGDAFHQILNGLARKLPHGENVFLKPGERALNWTAGPLALADSSSFGSDTPQPSFQPPATAIIILASSPPSSPLPVFLSFLLLLDWPAASSILLGGFVEVGGWKGGEVGGAMAMRLSSAAVALALLLAATALEDVARGQDTERIEGSAGDVLEDDPVGRLKVYVYELPTKYNKKMVAKDSRCLSHMFAAEIFMHRFLLSSAIRTLNPEEADWFYTPVYTTCDLTPWGHPLPFKSPRIMRSAIQFISSHWPYWNRTDGADHFFVVPHDFGACFHYQEEKAIERGILPLLRRATLVQTFGQKDHVCLKEGSITIPPYAPPQKMKTHLVPPETPRSIFVYFRGLFYDTANDPEGGYYARGARASVWENFKNNPLFDISTDHPPTYYEDMQRSIFCLCPLGWAPWSPRLVEAVVFGCIPVIIADDIVLPFADAIPWDEIGVFVAEDDVPKLDTILTSIPMDVILRKQRLLANPSMKQAMLFPQPAQPGDAFHQILNGLGRKLPHPKSVYLDPGQKVLNWTQGPVGDLKPW
;
A
#
# COMPACT_ATOMS: atom_id res chain seq x y z
N MET A 1 -23.29 -26.98 -82.44
CA MET A 1 -23.01 -25.57 -82.06
C MET A 1 -22.76 -25.35 -80.55
N ARG A 2 -23.42 -26.03 -79.60
CA ARG A 2 -23.28 -25.74 -78.15
C ARG A 2 -21.94 -26.06 -77.45
N ARG A 3 -20.98 -26.78 -78.07
CA ARG A 3 -19.65 -27.07 -77.46
C ARG A 3 -18.53 -26.10 -77.87
N TRP A 4 -18.68 -25.34 -78.97
CA TRP A 4 -17.63 -24.44 -79.46
C TRP A 4 -17.65 -23.05 -78.80
N VAL A 5 -18.82 -22.56 -78.40
CA VAL A 5 -18.97 -21.26 -77.73
C VAL A 5 -18.24 -21.22 -76.38
N LEU A 6 -18.23 -22.34 -75.63
CA LEU A 6 -17.58 -22.42 -74.33
C LEU A 6 -16.04 -22.38 -74.41
N ALA A 7 -15.46 -22.95 -75.47
CA ALA A 7 -14.01 -22.93 -75.68
C ALA A 7 -13.48 -21.51 -75.98
N ILE A 8 -14.25 -20.72 -76.75
CA ILE A 8 -13.90 -19.34 -77.08
C ILE A 8 -13.96 -18.45 -75.83
N ALA A 9 -14.95 -18.64 -74.95
CA ALA A 9 -15.06 -17.90 -73.69
C ALA A 9 -13.86 -18.16 -72.74
N ILE A 10 -13.39 -19.40 -72.64
CA ILE A 10 -12.26 -19.77 -71.79
C ILE A 10 -10.93 -19.20 -72.33
N LEU A 11 -10.73 -19.19 -73.65
CA LEU A 11 -9.55 -18.58 -74.28
C LEU A 11 -9.52 -17.05 -74.14
N ALA A 12 -10.68 -16.38 -74.19
CA ALA A 12 -10.76 -14.93 -73.99
C ALA A 12 -10.32 -14.51 -72.57
N ALA A 13 -10.68 -15.29 -71.54
CA ALA A 13 -10.28 -15.01 -70.16
C ALA A 13 -8.76 -15.16 -69.93
N ALA A 14 -8.11 -16.13 -70.61
CA ALA A 14 -6.67 -16.33 -70.52
C ALA A 14 -5.85 -15.19 -71.17
N ALA A 15 -6.36 -14.61 -72.27
CA ALA A 15 -5.67 -13.54 -73.00
C ALA A 15 -5.50 -12.25 -72.18
N CYS A 16 -6.43 -11.95 -71.26
CA CYS A 16 -6.35 -10.79 -70.37
C CYS A 16 -5.29 -10.92 -69.25
N PHE A 17 -4.77 -12.12 -68.99
CA PHE A 17 -3.79 -12.36 -67.90
C PHE A 17 -2.32 -12.33 -68.34
N PHE A 18 -2.02 -12.26 -69.65
CA PHE A 18 -0.65 -12.36 -70.18
C PHE A 18 -0.12 -11.11 -70.90
N LEU A 19 -0.90 -10.02 -70.98
CA LEU A 19 -0.48 -8.74 -71.59
C LEU A 19 -0.03 -7.68 -70.56
N GLY A 20 0.50 -8.13 -69.41
CA GLY A 20 0.92 -7.26 -68.30
C GLY A 20 2.41 -7.34 -67.93
N ALA A 21 3.26 -8.02 -68.71
CA ALA A 21 4.64 -8.29 -68.30
C ALA A 21 5.65 -8.38 -69.47
N GLN A 22 6.25 -7.26 -69.87
CA GLN A 22 7.71 -7.09 -69.81
C GLN A 22 8.18 -5.67 -70.20
N ALA A 23 9.24 -5.25 -69.50
CA ALA A 23 10.28 -4.28 -69.89
C ALA A 23 9.91 -3.09 -70.81
N GLN A 24 9.82 -1.91 -70.20
CA GLN A 24 10.27 -0.68 -70.84
C GLN A 24 11.09 0.15 -69.84
N GLU A 25 12.34 0.47 -70.17
CA GLU A 25 13.18 1.34 -69.35
C GLU A 25 12.59 2.76 -69.30
N VAL A 26 12.36 3.28 -68.10
CA VAL A 26 12.10 4.71 -67.89
C VAL A 26 13.29 5.31 -67.16
N ARG A 27 14.19 5.95 -67.93
CA ARG A 27 15.11 6.94 -67.37
C ARG A 27 14.30 8.14 -66.88
N GLN A 28 14.01 8.18 -65.59
CA GLN A 28 13.79 9.44 -64.88
C GLN A 28 14.80 9.56 -63.76
N GLY A 29 15.89 10.28 -64.06
CA GLY A 29 16.63 10.95 -63.00
C GLY A 29 15.77 12.10 -62.52
N HIS A 30 15.03 11.90 -61.43
CA HIS A 30 14.71 13.02 -60.56
C HIS A 30 15.96 13.34 -59.75
N GLN A 31 16.42 14.60 -59.81
CA GLN A 31 16.94 15.20 -58.59
C GLN A 31 15.80 15.11 -57.57
N THR A 32 16.04 14.49 -56.41
CA THR A 32 15.11 14.57 -55.30
C THR A 32 15.14 16.00 -54.77
N GLU A 33 14.34 16.88 -55.36
CA GLU A 33 13.91 18.10 -54.67
C GLU A 33 13.31 17.68 -53.34
N ARG A 34 13.85 18.25 -52.26
CA ARG A 34 13.55 17.86 -50.88
C ARG A 34 12.11 18.25 -50.57
N ILE A 35 11.20 17.27 -50.53
CA ILE A 35 9.79 17.51 -50.21
C ILE A 35 9.71 17.97 -48.75
N SER A 36 9.58 19.28 -48.56
CA SER A 36 9.56 19.90 -47.23
C SER A 36 8.42 19.38 -46.37
N GLY A 37 8.75 18.79 -45.22
CA GLY A 37 7.80 18.12 -44.33
C GLY A 37 7.96 16.60 -44.28
N SER A 38 9.08 16.08 -44.78
CA SER A 38 9.50 14.69 -44.56
C SER A 38 10.09 14.51 -43.16
N ALA A 39 10.11 13.27 -42.64
CA ALA A 39 10.69 12.98 -41.32
C ALA A 39 12.16 13.44 -41.19
N GLY A 40 12.92 13.40 -42.30
CA GLY A 40 14.31 13.86 -42.34
C GLY A 40 14.50 15.37 -42.23
N ASP A 41 13.43 16.18 -42.36
CA ASP A 41 13.51 17.64 -42.21
C ASP A 41 13.39 18.06 -40.73
N VAL A 42 12.64 17.28 -39.93
CA VAL A 42 12.50 17.48 -38.48
C VAL A 42 13.83 17.31 -37.73
N LEU A 43 14.76 16.54 -38.29
CA LEU A 43 16.14 16.40 -37.77
C LEU A 43 16.97 17.68 -37.92
N GLU A 44 16.53 18.64 -38.75
CA GLU A 44 17.18 19.94 -39.00
C GLU A 44 16.39 21.12 -38.40
N ASP A 45 15.25 20.89 -37.73
CA ASP A 45 14.52 21.92 -36.95
C ASP A 45 15.39 22.43 -35.78
N ASP A 46 15.59 23.74 -35.70
CA ASP A 46 16.17 24.43 -34.53
C ASP A 46 15.05 25.14 -33.72
N PRO A 47 14.86 24.79 -32.42
CA PRO A 47 13.90 25.45 -31.54
C PRO A 47 14.48 26.71 -30.87
N VAL A 48 15.78 26.99 -30.98
CA VAL A 48 16.42 28.16 -30.36
C VAL A 48 15.83 29.46 -30.92
N GLY A 49 15.42 30.36 -30.01
CA GLY A 49 14.77 31.63 -30.38
C GLY A 49 13.30 31.50 -30.81
N ARG A 50 12.80 30.29 -31.09
CA ARG A 50 11.39 30.00 -31.40
C ARG A 50 10.60 29.45 -30.20
N LEU A 51 11.29 29.04 -29.14
CA LEU A 51 10.73 28.38 -27.97
C LEU A 51 11.30 28.96 -26.67
N LYS A 52 10.46 29.10 -25.66
CA LYS A 52 10.80 29.57 -24.31
C LYS A 52 10.30 28.63 -23.23
N VAL A 53 11.24 28.09 -22.44
CA VAL A 53 10.94 27.16 -21.34
C VAL A 53 11.31 27.80 -19.99
N TYR A 54 10.33 27.99 -19.11
CA TYR A 54 10.59 28.32 -17.71
C TYR A 54 10.92 27.04 -16.92
N VAL A 55 11.84 27.13 -15.96
CA VAL A 55 12.27 26.00 -15.12
C VAL A 55 12.08 26.37 -13.65
N TYR A 56 11.20 25.64 -12.95
CA TYR A 56 10.99 25.83 -11.51
C TYR A 56 12.24 25.44 -10.70
N ASP A 57 12.75 26.33 -9.85
CA ASP A 57 13.83 25.98 -8.91
C ASP A 57 13.26 25.26 -7.68
N LEU A 58 12.95 23.98 -7.87
CA LEU A 58 12.43 23.13 -6.81
C LEU A 58 13.48 22.85 -5.71
N PRO A 59 13.08 22.81 -4.42
CA PRO A 59 13.94 22.42 -3.31
C PRO A 59 14.69 21.11 -3.59
N SER A 60 15.97 21.06 -3.23
CA SER A 60 16.89 19.98 -3.62
C SER A 60 16.43 18.55 -3.26
N LYS A 61 15.51 18.39 -2.30
CA LYS A 61 14.86 17.12 -1.94
C LYS A 61 14.17 16.41 -3.12
N TYR A 62 13.69 17.15 -4.13
CA TYR A 62 13.04 16.60 -5.33
C TYR A 62 14.03 16.19 -6.45
N ASN A 63 15.30 16.60 -6.36
CA ASN A 63 16.28 16.42 -7.45
C ASN A 63 17.73 16.25 -6.96
N LYS A 64 18.46 17.35 -6.74
CA LYS A 64 19.91 17.44 -6.46
C LYS A 64 20.33 16.59 -5.25
N LYS A 65 19.47 16.42 -4.24
CA LYS A 65 19.72 15.60 -3.03
C LYS A 65 19.62 14.09 -3.30
N LEU A 66 18.72 13.66 -4.19
CA LEU A 66 18.59 12.25 -4.60
C LEU A 66 19.83 11.83 -5.40
N LEU A 67 20.22 12.64 -6.39
CA LEU A 67 21.44 12.43 -7.16
C LEU A 67 22.73 12.47 -6.30
N LYS A 68 22.75 13.25 -5.21
CA LYS A 68 23.86 13.24 -4.24
C LYS A 68 23.84 12.01 -3.32
N LYS A 69 22.66 11.44 -3.03
CA LYS A 69 22.51 10.17 -2.31
C LYS A 69 23.02 9.01 -3.16
N ASP A 70 22.69 8.99 -4.45
CA ASP A 70 23.09 7.91 -5.36
C ASP A 70 23.57 8.43 -6.73
N PRO A 71 24.90 8.54 -6.96
CA PRO A 71 25.45 8.94 -8.25
C PRO A 71 25.16 7.97 -9.40
N ARG A 72 24.73 6.72 -9.14
CA ARG A 72 24.49 5.70 -10.18
C ARG A 72 23.37 6.10 -11.14
N CYS A 73 22.46 6.98 -10.71
CA CYS A 73 21.40 7.54 -11.57
C CYS A 73 21.94 8.17 -12.87
N LEU A 74 23.17 8.68 -12.90
CA LEU A 74 23.79 9.28 -14.10
C LEU A 74 24.09 8.28 -15.23
N ASN A 75 24.14 7.00 -14.90
CA ASN A 75 24.47 5.91 -15.83
C ASN A 75 23.30 4.93 -16.03
N HIS A 76 22.15 5.18 -15.38
CA HIS A 76 20.96 4.34 -15.51
C HIS A 76 20.19 4.69 -16.79
N MET A 77 19.49 3.73 -17.39
CA MET A 77 18.68 3.95 -18.61
C MET A 77 17.56 4.99 -18.47
N PHE A 78 17.26 5.40 -17.25
CA PHE A 78 16.23 6.39 -16.91
C PHE A 78 16.78 7.83 -16.75
N ALA A 79 18.09 8.05 -16.92
CA ALA A 79 18.74 9.33 -16.60
C ALA A 79 18.28 10.55 -17.43
N ALA A 80 17.39 10.37 -18.42
CA ALA A 80 16.83 11.45 -19.23
C ALA A 80 16.21 12.59 -18.40
N GLU A 81 15.58 12.30 -17.24
CA GLU A 81 15.05 13.34 -16.33
C GLU A 81 16.15 14.25 -15.74
N ILE A 82 17.36 13.70 -15.53
CA ILE A 82 18.53 14.42 -15.03
C ILE A 82 19.16 15.24 -16.16
N PHE A 83 19.27 14.66 -17.35
CA PHE A 83 19.91 15.32 -18.49
C PHE A 83 19.03 16.42 -19.10
N MET A 84 17.72 16.22 -19.23
CA MET A 84 16.77 17.29 -19.60
C MET A 84 16.91 18.50 -18.67
N HIS A 85 16.94 18.27 -17.35
CA HIS A 85 17.12 19.34 -16.38
C HIS A 85 18.48 20.04 -16.54
N ARG A 86 19.58 19.28 -16.64
CA ARG A 86 20.93 19.85 -16.84
C ARG A 86 21.03 20.71 -18.10
N PHE A 87 20.49 20.24 -19.22
CA PHE A 87 20.60 20.93 -20.50
C PHE A 87 19.69 22.16 -20.57
N LEU A 88 18.46 22.09 -20.02
CA LEU A 88 17.62 23.27 -19.84
C LEU A 88 18.33 24.36 -19.02
N LEU A 89 18.98 24.00 -17.90
CA LEU A 89 19.65 25.00 -17.06
C LEU A 89 20.72 25.83 -17.81
N SER A 90 21.31 25.29 -18.89
CA SER A 90 22.34 25.91 -19.73
C SER A 90 21.88 26.30 -21.15
N SER A 91 20.61 26.07 -21.53
CA SER A 91 20.13 26.27 -22.90
C SER A 91 19.62 27.70 -23.15
N ALA A 92 19.83 28.23 -24.36
CA ALA A 92 19.27 29.51 -24.81
C ALA A 92 17.73 29.52 -24.92
N VAL A 93 17.10 28.34 -24.95
CA VAL A 93 15.63 28.18 -24.88
C VAL A 93 15.09 28.42 -23.45
N ARG A 94 15.94 28.35 -22.41
CA ARG A 94 15.50 28.63 -21.05
C ARG A 94 15.24 30.12 -20.86
N THR A 95 14.13 30.43 -20.19
CA THR A 95 13.88 31.77 -19.65
C THR A 95 13.88 31.80 -18.13
N PHE A 96 14.15 32.99 -17.60
CA PHE A 96 14.00 33.36 -16.18
C PHE A 96 12.73 34.19 -15.95
N ASN A 97 12.08 34.67 -17.02
CA ASN A 97 10.83 35.40 -16.99
C ASN A 97 9.67 34.41 -17.30
N PRO A 98 8.77 34.10 -16.36
CA PRO A 98 7.67 33.17 -16.63
C PRO A 98 6.61 33.74 -17.59
N GLU A 99 6.55 35.06 -17.81
CA GLU A 99 5.56 35.68 -18.70
C GLU A 99 5.94 35.57 -20.19
N GLU A 100 7.19 35.26 -20.53
CA GLU A 100 7.59 34.93 -21.91
C GLU A 100 7.64 33.42 -22.18
N ALA A 101 7.20 32.58 -21.23
CA ALA A 101 7.36 31.13 -21.32
C ALA A 101 6.19 30.45 -22.05
N ASP A 102 6.51 29.77 -23.15
CA ASP A 102 5.59 28.88 -23.85
C ASP A 102 5.31 27.60 -23.04
N TRP A 103 6.31 27.12 -22.30
CA TRP A 103 6.25 25.86 -21.56
C TRP A 103 6.92 25.95 -20.19
N PHE A 104 6.37 25.20 -19.23
CA PHE A 104 6.88 25.12 -17.86
C PHE A 104 7.45 23.72 -17.56
N TYR A 105 8.74 23.66 -17.17
CA TYR A 105 9.41 22.42 -16.79
C TYR A 105 9.53 22.24 -15.27
N THR A 106 9.22 21.03 -14.81
CA THR A 106 9.16 20.66 -13.39
C THR A 106 10.24 19.61 -13.06
N PRO A 107 11.40 19.99 -12.49
CA PRO A 107 12.55 19.09 -12.34
C PRO A 107 12.44 18.18 -11.10
N VAL A 108 11.72 17.06 -11.24
CA VAL A 108 11.62 15.99 -10.24
C VAL A 108 12.36 14.75 -10.74
N TYR A 109 13.22 14.13 -9.91
CA TYR A 109 13.99 12.93 -10.29
C TYR A 109 13.28 11.65 -9.80
N THR A 110 12.24 11.26 -10.54
CA THR A 110 11.30 10.17 -10.26
C THR A 110 11.90 8.77 -10.33
N THR A 111 13.13 8.62 -10.85
CA THR A 111 13.81 7.32 -11.00
C THR A 111 15.11 7.23 -10.18
N CYS A 112 15.43 8.24 -9.37
CA CYS A 112 16.69 8.33 -8.63
C CYS A 112 16.60 7.97 -7.13
N ASP A 113 15.62 7.17 -6.73
CA ASP A 113 15.67 6.42 -5.45
C ASP A 113 15.91 4.95 -5.75
N LEU A 114 17.16 4.49 -5.58
CA LEU A 114 17.60 3.16 -6.01
C LEU A 114 17.73 2.17 -4.82
N THR A 115 17.55 0.88 -5.12
CA THR A 115 17.91 -0.25 -4.25
C THR A 115 19.43 -0.36 -4.08
N PRO A 116 19.93 -1.16 -3.12
CA PRO A 116 21.35 -1.52 -3.07
C PRO A 116 21.88 -2.11 -4.39
N SER A 117 21.07 -2.88 -5.12
CA SER A 117 21.40 -3.43 -6.45
C SER A 117 21.36 -2.41 -7.59
N GLY A 118 20.83 -1.19 -7.37
CA GLY A 118 20.80 -0.11 -8.36
C GLY A 118 19.54 -0.05 -9.23
N LEU A 119 18.55 -0.89 -8.98
CA LEU A 119 17.21 -0.81 -9.58
C LEU A 119 16.42 0.33 -8.91
N PRO A 120 15.59 1.12 -9.61
CA PRO A 120 14.82 2.17 -8.98
C PRO A 120 13.56 1.67 -8.27
N LEU A 121 13.08 2.51 -7.36
CA LEU A 121 11.86 2.31 -6.59
C LEU A 121 10.86 3.44 -6.95
N PRO A 122 10.09 3.30 -8.06
CA PRO A 122 9.15 4.33 -8.52
C PRO A 122 8.01 4.60 -7.52
N PHE A 123 7.85 3.71 -6.54
CA PHE A 123 6.91 3.74 -5.42
C PHE A 123 6.71 5.10 -4.72
N LYS A 124 7.78 5.90 -4.54
CA LYS A 124 7.69 7.22 -3.86
C LYS A 124 7.39 8.37 -4.83
N SER A 125 7.57 8.14 -6.12
CA SER A 125 7.45 9.14 -7.17
C SER A 125 6.05 9.76 -7.31
N PRO A 126 4.92 9.08 -7.04
CA PRO A 126 3.59 9.71 -7.04
C PRO A 126 3.45 10.77 -5.95
N ARG A 127 3.96 10.47 -4.75
CA ARG A 127 3.96 11.39 -3.59
C ARG A 127 4.93 12.54 -3.80
N MET A 128 6.11 12.23 -4.34
CA MET A 128 7.11 13.22 -4.71
C MET A 128 6.56 14.19 -5.77
N MET A 129 5.81 13.68 -6.75
CA MET A 129 5.17 14.49 -7.80
C MET A 129 4.00 15.32 -7.25
N ARG A 130 3.08 14.71 -6.46
CA ARG A 130 1.99 15.43 -5.77
C ARG A 130 2.55 16.59 -4.94
N SER A 131 3.53 16.33 -4.07
CA SER A 131 4.15 17.35 -3.23
C SER A 131 4.95 18.41 -4.01
N ALA A 132 5.53 18.08 -5.18
CA ALA A 132 6.18 19.07 -6.04
C ALA A 132 5.17 19.97 -6.75
N ILE A 133 4.08 19.39 -7.26
CA ILE A 133 2.99 20.12 -7.95
C ILE A 133 2.21 21.00 -6.96
N GLU A 134 1.92 20.50 -5.76
CA GLU A 134 1.30 21.24 -4.66
C GLU A 134 2.16 22.45 -4.23
N LEU A 135 3.48 22.26 -4.09
CA LEU A 135 4.41 23.35 -3.83
C LEU A 135 4.41 24.37 -4.97
N ILE A 136 4.33 23.92 -6.23
CA ILE A 136 4.25 24.80 -7.39
C ILE A 136 2.95 25.61 -7.38
N ALA A 137 1.79 24.95 -7.26
CA ALA A 137 0.48 25.57 -7.29
C ALA A 137 0.24 26.55 -6.13
N THR A 138 0.89 26.33 -4.98
CA THR A 138 0.83 27.24 -3.83
C THR A 138 1.66 28.51 -4.04
N ASN A 139 2.81 28.43 -4.72
CA ASN A 139 3.80 29.52 -4.77
C ASN A 139 3.91 30.23 -6.13
N TRP A 140 3.39 29.65 -7.22
CA TRP A 140 3.44 30.24 -8.56
C TRP A 140 2.07 30.12 -9.27
N PRO A 141 1.51 31.22 -9.82
CA PRO A 141 0.17 31.21 -10.43
C PRO A 141 0.08 30.39 -11.72
N TYR A 142 1.20 30.14 -12.38
CA TYR A 142 1.26 29.53 -13.72
C TYR A 142 0.76 28.09 -13.76
N TRP A 143 0.75 27.32 -12.66
CA TRP A 143 0.07 26.02 -12.65
C TRP A 143 -1.45 26.18 -12.65
N ASN A 144 -1.97 27.12 -11.88
CA ASN A 144 -3.41 27.27 -11.64
C ASN A 144 -4.16 27.87 -12.84
N ARG A 145 -3.45 28.51 -13.80
CA ARG A 145 -4.06 29.04 -15.04
C ARG A 145 -4.44 27.95 -16.06
N SER A 146 -3.87 26.76 -15.93
CA SER A 146 -3.95 25.67 -16.92
C SER A 146 -4.18 24.29 -16.32
N GLU A 147 -4.07 24.16 -14.99
CA GLU A 147 -3.88 22.90 -14.26
C GLU A 147 -2.85 21.97 -14.93
N GLY A 148 -1.70 22.55 -15.27
CA GLY A 148 -0.55 21.83 -15.83
C GLY A 148 -0.57 21.61 -17.34
N ALA A 149 -1.55 22.14 -18.09
CA ALA A 149 -1.65 21.88 -19.52
C ALA A 149 -0.52 22.53 -20.37
N ASP A 150 0.03 23.66 -19.91
CA ASP A 150 1.24 24.30 -20.45
C ASP A 150 2.54 23.84 -19.74
N HIS A 151 2.46 22.74 -18.98
CA HIS A 151 3.60 22.11 -18.31
C HIS A 151 4.01 20.82 -19.01
N PHE A 152 5.29 20.46 -18.86
CA PHE A 152 5.76 19.14 -19.24
C PHE A 152 6.65 18.49 -18.17
N PHE A 153 6.61 17.17 -18.14
CA PHE A 153 7.31 16.32 -17.18
C PHE A 153 8.06 15.22 -17.92
N VAL A 154 9.31 14.97 -17.54
CA VAL A 154 10.03 13.77 -18.00
C VAL A 154 9.70 12.63 -17.05
N THR A 155 9.09 11.56 -17.57
CA THR A 155 8.73 10.35 -16.81
C THR A 155 9.33 9.13 -17.52
N PRO A 156 10.63 8.86 -17.31
CA PRO A 156 11.39 7.93 -18.14
C PRO A 156 11.32 6.48 -17.66
N HIS A 157 10.55 6.19 -16.60
CA HIS A 157 10.38 4.85 -16.04
C HIS A 157 9.69 3.88 -17.03
N ASP A 158 9.83 2.57 -16.80
CA ASP A 158 9.28 1.50 -17.65
C ASP A 158 7.84 1.77 -18.11
N PHE A 159 6.91 2.02 -17.18
CA PHE A 159 5.51 2.40 -17.42
C PHE A 159 5.23 3.92 -17.29
N GLY A 160 6.22 4.77 -17.56
CA GLY A 160 6.07 6.23 -17.60
C GLY A 160 5.41 6.84 -16.35
N ALA A 161 4.42 7.71 -16.57
CA ALA A 161 3.69 8.42 -15.51
C ALA A 161 2.74 7.56 -14.64
N CYS A 162 2.65 6.24 -14.90
CA CYS A 162 2.03 5.30 -13.96
C CYS A 162 2.94 4.99 -12.75
N PHE A 163 4.25 5.26 -12.82
CA PHE A 163 5.20 5.05 -11.70
C PHE A 163 5.03 3.70 -10.96
N HIS A 164 5.06 2.61 -11.71
CA HIS A 164 5.12 1.23 -11.19
C HIS A 164 5.92 0.36 -12.18
N TYR A 165 6.36 -0.84 -11.79
CA TYR A 165 7.16 -1.76 -12.64
C TYR A 165 6.46 -3.08 -13.02
N GLN A 166 5.41 -3.49 -12.30
CA GLN A 166 4.51 -4.57 -12.74
C GLN A 166 3.36 -3.97 -13.55
N GLU A 167 3.05 -4.57 -14.70
CA GLU A 167 2.05 -4.09 -15.66
C GLU A 167 0.64 -4.02 -15.06
N GLU A 168 0.14 -5.09 -14.45
CA GLU A 168 -1.20 -5.16 -13.83
C GLU A 168 -1.46 -4.00 -12.85
N LYS A 169 -0.49 -3.72 -11.96
CA LYS A 169 -0.57 -2.61 -11.00
C LYS A 169 -0.39 -1.23 -11.65
N ALA A 170 0.39 -1.14 -12.74
CA ALA A 170 0.47 0.09 -13.54
C ALA A 170 -0.87 0.37 -14.23
N ILE A 171 -1.54 -0.65 -14.76
CA ILE A 171 -2.87 -0.58 -15.37
C ILE A 171 -3.93 -0.18 -14.33
N GLY A 172 -4.01 -0.91 -13.22
CA GLY A 172 -5.02 -0.66 -12.17
C GLY A 172 -4.89 0.70 -11.49
N ARG A 173 -3.70 1.32 -11.54
CA ARG A 173 -3.44 2.66 -10.99
C ARG A 173 -3.54 3.79 -12.02
N GLY A 174 -3.17 3.53 -13.28
CA GLY A 174 -3.17 4.50 -14.36
C GLY A 174 -2.22 5.69 -14.17
N ILE A 175 -2.28 6.65 -15.09
CA ILE A 175 -1.52 7.90 -15.02
C ILE A 175 -2.04 8.75 -13.87
N LEU A 176 -1.12 9.19 -12.99
CA LEU A 176 -1.38 10.06 -11.85
C LEU A 176 -2.27 11.26 -12.28
N PRO A 177 -3.46 11.49 -11.66
CA PRO A 177 -4.40 12.51 -12.13
C PRO A 177 -3.82 13.92 -12.31
N LEU A 178 -2.88 14.32 -11.45
CA LEU A 178 -2.15 15.60 -11.55
C LEU A 178 -1.31 15.77 -12.83
N LEU A 179 -1.10 14.70 -13.59
CA LEU A 179 -0.36 14.68 -14.85
C LEU A 179 -1.27 14.49 -16.08
N GLN A 180 -2.58 14.36 -15.91
CA GLN A 180 -3.52 14.06 -17.01
C GLN A 180 -3.78 15.23 -17.97
N ARG A 181 -3.44 16.47 -17.60
CA ARG A 181 -3.43 17.61 -18.53
C ARG A 181 -2.06 17.82 -19.20
N ALA A 182 -0.98 17.68 -18.44
CA ALA A 182 0.39 17.99 -18.88
C ALA A 182 0.90 17.20 -20.09
N THR A 183 1.91 17.74 -20.78
CA THR A 183 2.65 17.00 -21.80
C THR A 183 3.66 16.06 -21.13
N LEU A 184 3.55 14.76 -21.41
CA LEU A 184 4.49 13.77 -20.89
C LEU A 184 5.60 13.52 -21.89
N VAL A 185 6.84 13.52 -21.39
CA VAL A 185 8.05 13.18 -22.13
C VAL A 185 8.52 11.85 -21.55
N GLN A 186 8.23 10.73 -22.22
CA GLN A 186 8.34 9.40 -21.63
C GLN A 186 8.94 8.37 -22.58
N THR A 187 9.62 7.37 -22.02
CA THR A 187 10.15 6.22 -22.74
C THR A 187 9.06 5.20 -23.08
N PHE A 188 8.01 5.11 -22.25
CA PHE A 188 6.87 4.25 -22.47
C PHE A 188 6.03 4.68 -23.68
N GLY A 189 6.10 3.90 -24.75
CA GLY A 189 5.28 4.06 -25.95
C GLY A 189 4.57 2.76 -26.29
N GLN A 190 3.31 2.62 -25.87
CA GLN A 190 2.46 1.47 -26.15
C GLN A 190 1.03 1.93 -26.44
N LYS A 191 0.52 1.66 -27.64
CA LYS A 191 -0.84 1.99 -28.08
C LYS A 191 -1.86 1.25 -27.22
N ASN A 192 -3.02 1.87 -26.99
CA ASN A 192 -4.13 1.32 -26.20
C ASN A 192 -3.82 1.00 -24.72
N HIS A 193 -2.60 1.27 -24.22
CA HIS A 193 -2.24 1.03 -22.82
C HIS A 193 -2.40 2.30 -21.98
N VAL A 194 -3.01 2.19 -20.79
CA VAL A 194 -3.42 3.35 -19.96
C VAL A 194 -2.26 4.25 -19.48
N CYS A 195 -1.02 3.77 -19.58
CA CYS A 195 0.19 4.51 -19.24
C CYS A 195 0.79 5.32 -20.40
N LEU A 196 0.22 5.22 -21.61
CA LEU A 196 0.50 6.16 -22.71
C LEU A 196 -0.62 7.22 -22.74
N LYS A 197 -0.28 8.46 -22.42
CA LYS A 197 -1.18 9.61 -22.62
C LYS A 197 -1.13 10.04 -24.08
N ASP A 198 -2.29 10.28 -24.69
CA ASP A 198 -2.36 10.84 -26.04
C ASP A 198 -1.61 12.18 -26.14
N GLY A 199 -0.86 12.32 -27.23
CA GLY A 199 0.01 13.48 -27.46
C GLY A 199 1.30 13.51 -26.62
N SER A 200 1.66 12.45 -25.90
CA SER A 200 2.99 12.35 -25.26
C SER A 200 4.13 12.42 -26.29
N ILE A 201 5.28 12.95 -25.88
CA ILE A 201 6.52 12.91 -26.64
C ILE A 201 7.25 11.62 -26.22
N THR A 202 7.30 10.63 -27.12
CA THR A 202 8.00 9.37 -26.85
C THR A 202 9.50 9.56 -27.12
N ILE A 203 10.33 9.25 -26.13
CA ILE A 203 11.79 9.50 -26.13
C ILE A 203 12.62 8.22 -26.04
N PRO A 204 13.87 8.22 -26.55
CA PRO A 204 14.79 7.12 -26.32
C PRO A 204 15.17 7.05 -24.84
N PRO A 205 15.41 5.84 -24.29
CA PRO A 205 16.06 5.71 -22.99
C PRO A 205 17.52 6.18 -23.05
N TYR A 206 18.09 6.50 -21.89
CA TYR A 206 19.47 6.97 -21.81
C TYR A 206 20.47 5.83 -22.05
N ALA A 207 21.02 5.76 -23.27
CA ALA A 207 22.21 4.99 -23.58
C ALA A 207 23.46 5.92 -23.44
N PRO A 208 24.42 5.65 -22.53
CA PRO A 208 25.51 6.59 -22.25
C PRO A 208 26.43 6.81 -23.48
N PRO A 209 26.49 8.02 -24.08
CA PRO A 209 27.18 8.23 -25.35
C PRO A 209 28.68 7.93 -25.28
N GLN A 210 29.33 8.31 -24.18
CA GLN A 210 30.77 8.08 -23.96
C GLN A 210 31.09 6.58 -23.83
N LYS A 211 30.14 5.76 -23.34
CA LYS A 211 30.30 4.30 -23.29
C LYS A 211 30.29 3.75 -24.70
N MET A 212 29.27 4.06 -25.51
CA MET A 212 29.18 3.57 -26.88
C MET A 212 30.35 4.04 -27.76
N GLN A 213 30.82 5.28 -27.58
CA GLN A 213 31.98 5.82 -28.30
C GLN A 213 33.29 5.09 -27.96
N ALA A 214 33.44 4.56 -26.74
CA ALA A 214 34.63 3.82 -26.31
C ALA A 214 34.74 2.41 -26.92
N HIS A 215 33.66 1.88 -27.51
CA HIS A 215 33.58 0.53 -28.09
C HIS A 215 33.53 0.52 -29.64
N LEU A 216 33.82 1.65 -30.30
CA LEU A 216 33.77 1.73 -31.77
C LEU A 216 34.84 0.85 -32.44
N ILE A 217 34.41 -0.03 -33.36
CA ILE A 217 35.32 -0.89 -34.15
C ILE A 217 35.73 -0.22 -35.47
N PRO A 218 36.79 -0.70 -36.17
CA PRO A 218 37.19 -0.17 -37.48
C PRO A 218 36.03 -0.18 -38.49
N PRO A 219 35.75 0.94 -39.22
CA PRO A 219 34.57 1.06 -40.09
C PRO A 219 34.49 0.06 -41.25
N ASP A 220 35.62 -0.57 -41.60
CA ASP A 220 35.78 -1.61 -42.62
C ASP A 220 35.55 -3.04 -42.07
N THR A 221 35.30 -3.20 -40.77
CA THR A 221 35.06 -4.52 -40.15
C THR A 221 33.79 -5.15 -40.73
N PRO A 222 33.85 -6.36 -41.32
CA PRO A 222 32.68 -6.99 -41.93
C PRO A 222 31.65 -7.43 -40.88
N ARG A 223 30.37 -7.11 -41.14
CA ARG A 223 29.23 -7.67 -40.40
C ARG A 223 29.18 -9.18 -40.64
N SER A 224 29.65 -9.91 -39.65
CA SER A 224 29.96 -11.35 -39.68
C SER A 224 29.00 -12.19 -38.82
N ILE A 225 28.10 -11.53 -38.09
CA ILE A 225 26.96 -12.14 -37.38
C ILE A 225 25.69 -11.75 -38.15
N PHE A 226 24.79 -12.71 -38.39
CA PHE A 226 23.56 -12.44 -39.15
C PHE A 226 22.47 -11.82 -38.24
N VAL A 227 22.00 -12.57 -37.23
CA VAL A 227 21.08 -12.07 -36.20
C VAL A 227 21.76 -12.11 -34.82
N TYR A 228 21.59 -11.06 -34.03
CA TYR A 228 22.13 -10.95 -32.67
C TYR A 228 21.10 -10.53 -31.62
N PHE A 229 21.19 -11.13 -30.43
CA PHE A 229 20.45 -10.71 -29.24
C PHE A 229 21.17 -11.13 -27.96
N ARG A 230 21.32 -10.21 -27.00
CA ARG A 230 21.61 -10.53 -25.59
C ARG A 230 20.51 -10.01 -24.68
N GLY A 231 19.98 -10.84 -23.80
CA GLY A 231 18.90 -10.47 -22.88
C GLY A 231 18.20 -11.67 -22.23
N LEU A 232 17.41 -11.41 -21.18
CA LEU A 232 16.53 -12.42 -20.60
C LEU A 232 15.45 -12.85 -21.60
N PHE A 233 15.25 -14.17 -21.75
CA PHE A 233 14.15 -14.77 -22.50
C PHE A 233 12.96 -15.15 -21.61
N TYR A 234 13.23 -15.46 -20.34
CA TYR A 234 12.26 -15.75 -19.29
C TYR A 234 12.64 -14.94 -18.05
N ASP A 235 11.64 -14.50 -17.28
CA ASP A 235 11.82 -13.95 -15.93
C ASP A 235 11.16 -14.88 -14.91
N THR A 236 11.79 -16.01 -14.62
CA THR A 236 11.27 -17.00 -13.65
C THR A 236 11.25 -16.49 -12.20
N SER A 237 11.68 -15.25 -11.95
CA SER A 237 11.66 -14.62 -10.62
C SER A 237 10.39 -13.79 -10.38
N ASN A 238 9.91 -13.08 -11.41
CA ASN A 238 8.70 -12.25 -11.35
C ASN A 238 7.51 -12.89 -12.09
N ASP A 239 7.77 -13.75 -13.07
CA ASP A 239 6.80 -14.55 -13.84
C ASP A 239 7.20 -16.05 -13.79
N PRO A 240 6.99 -16.73 -12.65
CA PRO A 240 7.33 -18.15 -12.50
C PRO A 240 6.38 -19.09 -13.26
N GLU A 241 5.26 -18.59 -13.78
CA GLU A 241 4.31 -19.36 -14.60
C GLU A 241 4.60 -19.22 -16.11
N GLY A 242 5.34 -18.17 -16.52
CA GLY A 242 5.90 -17.99 -17.86
C GLY A 242 4.93 -17.46 -18.91
N GLY A 243 3.86 -16.76 -18.47
CA GLY A 243 2.75 -16.34 -19.33
C GLY A 243 2.69 -14.84 -19.66
N TYR A 244 3.43 -14.00 -18.94
CA TYR A 244 3.30 -12.54 -18.98
C TYR A 244 4.55 -11.86 -19.54
N TYR A 245 5.75 -12.36 -19.20
CA TYR A 245 7.00 -11.71 -19.59
C TYR A 245 7.15 -11.59 -21.11
N ALA A 246 7.29 -10.35 -21.58
CA ALA A 246 7.43 -10.02 -22.99
C ALA A 246 6.31 -10.62 -23.89
N ARG A 247 5.11 -10.84 -23.34
CA ARG A 247 3.97 -11.52 -24.00
C ARG A 247 4.34 -12.86 -24.67
N GLY A 248 5.36 -13.54 -24.15
CA GLY A 248 5.91 -14.77 -24.72
C GLY A 248 6.80 -14.59 -25.97
N ALA A 249 6.91 -13.38 -26.54
CA ALA A 249 7.69 -13.13 -27.76
C ALA A 249 9.17 -13.54 -27.61
N ARG A 250 9.78 -13.29 -26.44
CA ARG A 250 11.17 -13.71 -26.17
C ARG A 250 11.33 -15.21 -25.92
N ALA A 251 10.35 -15.85 -25.28
CA ALA A 251 10.32 -17.30 -25.16
C ALA A 251 10.22 -17.96 -26.54
N SER A 252 9.41 -17.38 -27.44
CA SER A 252 9.30 -17.81 -28.84
C SER A 252 10.61 -17.63 -29.61
N VAL A 253 11.33 -16.50 -29.44
CA VAL A 253 12.68 -16.31 -30.01
C VAL A 253 13.65 -17.40 -29.52
N TRP A 254 13.64 -17.71 -28.23
CA TRP A 254 14.54 -18.73 -27.66
C TRP A 254 14.21 -20.14 -28.17
N GLU A 255 12.96 -20.59 -28.05
CA GLU A 255 12.61 -21.97 -28.39
C GLU A 255 12.76 -22.28 -29.88
N ASN A 256 12.50 -21.33 -30.78
CA ASN A 256 12.68 -21.53 -32.21
C ASN A 256 14.14 -21.38 -32.68
N PHE A 257 14.95 -20.49 -32.08
CA PHE A 257 16.24 -20.09 -32.68
C PHE A 257 17.49 -20.34 -31.84
N LYS A 258 17.41 -20.81 -30.58
CA LYS A 258 18.60 -21.12 -29.73
C LYS A 258 19.61 -22.11 -30.33
N ASN A 259 19.18 -22.90 -31.31
CA ASN A 259 20.01 -23.87 -32.03
C ASN A 259 20.21 -23.51 -33.53
N ASN A 260 19.74 -22.34 -33.98
CA ASN A 260 19.81 -21.94 -35.38
C ASN A 260 21.15 -21.21 -35.65
N PRO A 261 22.00 -21.68 -36.59
CA PRO A 261 23.33 -21.12 -36.82
C PRO A 261 23.33 -19.68 -37.39
N LEU A 262 22.17 -19.15 -37.78
CA LEU A 262 22.01 -17.75 -38.19
C LEU A 262 21.78 -16.79 -37.01
N PHE A 263 21.51 -17.32 -35.80
CA PHE A 263 21.05 -16.58 -34.62
C PHE A 263 22.06 -16.68 -33.47
N ASP A 264 22.89 -15.66 -33.31
CA ASP A 264 23.73 -15.51 -32.12
C ASP A 264 22.92 -14.90 -30.97
N ILE A 265 22.22 -15.76 -30.21
CA ILE A 265 21.32 -15.36 -29.13
C ILE A 265 21.70 -16.00 -27.78
N SER A 266 21.75 -15.21 -26.70
CA SER A 266 22.07 -15.70 -25.35
C SER A 266 21.53 -14.77 -24.24
N THR A 267 21.43 -15.30 -23.02
CA THR A 267 21.23 -14.50 -21.79
C THR A 267 22.48 -13.77 -21.34
N ASP A 268 23.66 -14.27 -21.70
CA ASP A 268 24.95 -13.76 -21.23
C ASP A 268 25.25 -12.39 -21.82
N HIS A 269 25.85 -11.50 -21.05
CA HIS A 269 26.26 -10.17 -21.53
C HIS A 269 27.80 -10.14 -21.63
N PRO A 270 28.37 -10.53 -22.78
CA PRO A 270 29.83 -10.61 -22.93
C PRO A 270 30.45 -9.20 -22.93
N PRO A 271 31.74 -9.07 -22.56
CA PRO A 271 32.46 -7.80 -22.69
C PRO A 271 32.47 -7.22 -24.11
N THR A 272 32.29 -8.07 -25.13
CA THR A 272 32.23 -7.74 -26.56
C THR A 272 30.84 -7.32 -27.07
N TYR A 273 29.86 -7.10 -26.17
CA TYR A 273 28.46 -6.85 -26.55
C TYR A 273 28.29 -5.76 -27.63
N TYR A 274 29.05 -4.66 -27.54
CA TYR A 274 28.95 -3.56 -28.50
C TYR A 274 29.70 -3.81 -29.80
N GLU A 275 30.84 -4.47 -29.74
CA GLU A 275 31.63 -4.92 -30.87
C GLU A 275 30.85 -5.95 -31.69
N ASP A 276 30.15 -6.87 -31.03
CA ASP A 276 29.31 -7.89 -31.69
C ASP A 276 28.05 -7.27 -32.30
N MET A 277 27.39 -6.28 -31.65
CA MET A 277 26.32 -5.50 -32.28
C MET A 277 26.80 -4.76 -33.55
N GLN A 278 28.01 -4.20 -33.55
CA GLN A 278 28.60 -3.58 -34.74
C GLN A 278 28.94 -4.60 -35.84
N ARG A 279 29.29 -5.83 -35.45
CA ARG A 279 29.51 -6.97 -36.35
C ARG A 279 28.22 -7.67 -36.80
N SER A 280 27.05 -7.20 -36.38
CA SER A 280 25.76 -7.87 -36.66
C SER A 280 24.98 -7.20 -37.80
N VAL A 281 24.33 -7.96 -38.67
CA VAL A 281 23.44 -7.42 -39.71
C VAL A 281 22.12 -6.95 -39.09
N PHE A 282 21.49 -7.82 -38.29
CA PHE A 282 20.21 -7.61 -37.62
C PHE A 282 20.36 -7.75 -36.09
N CYS A 283 19.73 -6.85 -35.34
CA CYS A 283 19.70 -6.88 -33.87
C CYS A 283 18.26 -6.96 -33.38
N LEU A 284 17.90 -8.05 -32.71
CA LEU A 284 16.52 -8.26 -32.25
C LEU A 284 16.17 -7.27 -31.12
N CYS A 285 15.05 -6.57 -31.28
CA CYS A 285 14.49 -5.63 -30.32
C CYS A 285 13.07 -6.05 -29.88
N PRO A 286 12.90 -7.25 -29.27
CA PRO A 286 11.64 -7.66 -28.67
C PRO A 286 11.36 -6.92 -27.36
N LEU A 287 10.08 -6.66 -27.09
CA LEU A 287 9.58 -6.13 -25.82
C LEU A 287 10.10 -6.90 -24.60
N GLY A 288 10.12 -6.27 -23.43
CA GLY A 288 10.44 -6.87 -22.14
C GLY A 288 9.25 -6.77 -21.17
N TRP A 289 9.50 -6.25 -19.97
CA TRP A 289 8.42 -5.73 -19.11
C TRP A 289 7.81 -4.42 -19.64
N ALA A 290 8.54 -3.69 -20.48
CA ALA A 290 8.06 -2.55 -21.27
C ALA A 290 8.40 -2.78 -22.75
N PRO A 291 7.73 -2.11 -23.72
CA PRO A 291 7.98 -2.31 -25.15
C PRO A 291 9.34 -1.76 -25.63
N TRP A 292 9.99 -0.90 -24.83
CA TRP A 292 11.22 -0.22 -25.19
C TRP A 292 12.47 -0.87 -24.54
N SER A 293 13.65 -0.57 -25.07
CA SER A 293 14.93 -1.01 -24.51
C SER A 293 16.09 -0.12 -24.97
N PRO A 294 17.16 0.08 -24.17
CA PRO A 294 18.40 0.72 -24.64
C PRO A 294 18.97 0.06 -25.90
N ARG A 295 18.74 -1.26 -26.10
CA ARG A 295 19.17 -1.99 -27.29
C ARG A 295 18.67 -1.39 -28.60
N LEU A 296 17.50 -0.74 -28.60
CA LEU A 296 16.95 -0.05 -29.77
C LEU A 296 17.82 1.14 -30.18
N VAL A 297 18.29 1.93 -29.20
CA VAL A 297 19.23 3.03 -29.40
C VAL A 297 20.60 2.49 -29.81
N GLU A 298 21.11 1.49 -29.10
CA GLU A 298 22.41 0.86 -29.36
C GLU A 298 22.46 0.30 -30.79
N ALA A 299 21.40 -0.39 -31.27
CA ALA A 299 21.31 -0.90 -32.63
C ALA A 299 21.42 0.21 -33.69
N VAL A 300 20.67 1.31 -33.52
CA VAL A 300 20.72 2.47 -34.44
C VAL A 300 22.11 3.12 -34.43
N VAL A 301 22.69 3.37 -33.26
CA VAL A 301 24.02 3.98 -33.09
C VAL A 301 25.12 3.12 -33.74
N PHE A 302 25.03 1.80 -33.62
CA PHE A 302 26.00 0.86 -34.19
C PHE A 302 25.66 0.39 -35.62
N GLY A 303 24.60 0.91 -36.23
CA GLY A 303 24.19 0.59 -37.60
C GLY A 303 23.72 -0.85 -37.81
N CYS A 304 23.38 -1.55 -36.74
CA CYS A 304 22.74 -2.85 -36.77
C CYS A 304 21.25 -2.66 -37.06
N ILE A 305 20.67 -3.38 -38.02
CA ILE A 305 19.26 -3.16 -38.40
C ILE A 305 18.37 -3.63 -37.22
N PRO A 306 17.59 -2.74 -36.58
CA PRO A 306 16.73 -3.14 -35.47
C PRO A 306 15.55 -3.95 -35.99
N VAL A 307 15.41 -5.19 -35.51
CA VAL A 307 14.25 -6.06 -35.78
C VAL A 307 13.27 -5.90 -34.62
N ILE A 308 12.25 -5.07 -34.82
CA ILE A 308 11.31 -4.63 -33.80
C ILE A 308 10.18 -5.66 -33.70
N ILE A 309 10.00 -6.22 -32.50
CA ILE A 309 9.01 -7.26 -32.19
C ILE A 309 8.20 -6.76 -31.00
N ALA A 310 7.19 -5.94 -31.29
CA ALA A 310 6.26 -5.33 -30.34
C ALA A 310 5.09 -4.71 -31.13
N ASP A 311 3.94 -5.36 -31.19
CA ASP A 311 2.85 -5.05 -32.14
C ASP A 311 2.20 -3.68 -31.89
N ASP A 312 2.17 -3.26 -30.63
CA ASP A 312 1.53 -2.04 -30.13
C ASP A 312 2.52 -0.90 -29.87
N ILE A 313 3.80 -1.03 -30.24
CA ILE A 313 4.83 -0.02 -29.91
C ILE A 313 4.56 1.36 -30.53
N VAL A 314 4.86 2.40 -29.77
CA VAL A 314 5.11 3.76 -30.25
C VAL A 314 6.60 4.02 -30.11
N LEU A 315 7.28 4.29 -31.22
CA LEU A 315 8.73 4.43 -31.23
C LEU A 315 9.17 5.87 -30.91
N PRO A 316 10.38 6.06 -30.34
CA PRO A 316 10.93 7.38 -30.08
C PRO A 316 10.99 8.27 -31.32
N PHE A 317 10.56 9.53 -31.19
CA PHE A 317 10.59 10.54 -32.25
C PHE A 317 10.11 10.03 -33.62
N ALA A 318 8.98 9.32 -33.67
CA ALA A 318 8.44 8.74 -34.91
C ALA A 318 8.04 9.77 -35.99
N ASP A 319 8.00 11.07 -35.64
CA ASP A 319 7.87 12.21 -36.54
C ASP A 319 9.21 12.68 -37.15
N ALA A 320 10.36 12.32 -36.54
CA ALA A 320 11.71 12.68 -36.96
C ALA A 320 12.53 11.50 -37.52
N ILE A 321 12.20 10.28 -37.11
CA ILE A 321 12.97 9.08 -37.42
C ILE A 321 12.14 8.17 -38.33
N PRO A 322 12.58 7.91 -39.58
CA PRO A 322 11.86 7.06 -40.53
C PRO A 322 12.06 5.58 -40.19
N TRP A 323 11.43 5.13 -39.11
CA TRP A 323 11.61 3.79 -38.54
C TRP A 323 11.36 2.65 -39.54
N GLU A 324 10.31 2.76 -40.37
CA GLU A 324 10.01 1.83 -41.48
C GLU A 324 11.17 1.70 -42.48
N GLU A 325 11.89 2.80 -42.72
CA GLU A 325 13.02 2.81 -43.64
C GLU A 325 14.29 2.22 -43.03
N ILE A 326 14.50 2.30 -41.72
CA ILE A 326 15.73 1.84 -41.06
C ILE A 326 15.64 0.48 -40.35
N GLY A 327 14.46 0.10 -39.85
CA GLY A 327 14.24 -1.15 -39.10
C GLY A 327 13.57 -2.26 -39.91
N VAL A 328 13.23 -3.36 -39.25
CA VAL A 328 12.36 -4.42 -39.75
C VAL A 328 11.31 -4.69 -38.68
N PHE A 329 10.03 -4.62 -39.04
CA PHE A 329 8.93 -4.94 -38.12
C PHE A 329 8.50 -6.38 -38.32
N VAL A 330 8.31 -7.12 -37.23
CA VAL A 330 7.83 -8.51 -37.23
C VAL A 330 6.81 -8.66 -36.12
N ALA A 331 5.62 -9.17 -36.45
CA ALA A 331 4.55 -9.36 -35.47
C ALA A 331 4.95 -10.41 -34.42
N GLU A 332 4.41 -10.30 -33.20
CA GLU A 332 4.69 -11.24 -32.12
C GLU A 332 4.27 -12.68 -32.45
N GLU A 333 3.21 -12.85 -33.25
CA GLU A 333 2.79 -14.16 -33.81
C GLU A 333 3.69 -14.68 -34.94
N ASP A 334 4.44 -13.80 -35.63
CA ASP A 334 5.34 -14.14 -36.73
C ASP A 334 6.77 -14.46 -36.28
N VAL A 335 7.07 -14.34 -34.97
CA VAL A 335 8.37 -14.70 -34.39
C VAL A 335 8.90 -16.07 -34.84
N PRO A 336 8.11 -17.17 -34.89
CA PRO A 336 8.59 -18.47 -35.37
C PRO A 336 9.04 -18.50 -36.84
N LYS A 337 8.82 -17.44 -37.61
CA LYS A 337 9.20 -17.29 -39.03
C LYS A 337 10.39 -16.34 -39.23
N LEU A 338 11.03 -15.84 -38.15
CA LEU A 338 12.09 -14.83 -38.22
C LEU A 338 13.25 -15.21 -39.15
N ASP A 339 13.64 -16.49 -39.23
CA ASP A 339 14.70 -16.93 -40.14
C ASP A 339 14.32 -16.71 -41.61
N SER A 340 13.11 -17.10 -41.97
CA SER A 340 12.51 -17.01 -43.31
C SER A 340 12.23 -15.56 -43.68
N ILE A 341 11.74 -14.75 -42.74
CA ILE A 341 11.54 -13.31 -42.91
C ILE A 341 12.87 -12.63 -43.19
N LEU A 342 13.86 -12.76 -42.29
CA LEU A 342 15.11 -12.02 -42.38
C LEU A 342 16.02 -12.49 -43.53
N THR A 343 15.99 -13.77 -43.92
CA THR A 343 16.71 -14.26 -45.10
C THR A 343 16.04 -13.91 -46.43
N SER A 344 14.74 -13.57 -46.44
CA SER A 344 14.05 -13.09 -47.64
C SER A 344 14.36 -11.63 -48.01
N ILE A 345 14.96 -10.84 -47.10
CA ILE A 345 15.25 -9.43 -47.31
C ILE A 345 16.42 -9.27 -48.30
N PRO A 346 16.23 -8.61 -49.46
CA PRO A 346 17.30 -8.45 -50.45
C PRO A 346 18.52 -7.68 -49.92
N THR A 347 19.72 -8.05 -50.38
CA THR A 347 20.98 -7.45 -49.93
C THR A 347 21.07 -5.95 -50.22
N ASP A 348 20.48 -5.46 -51.31
CA ASP A 348 20.40 -4.03 -51.62
C ASP A 348 19.49 -3.27 -50.63
N VAL A 349 18.42 -3.89 -50.14
CA VAL A 349 17.57 -3.36 -49.07
C VAL A 349 18.34 -3.31 -47.75
N ILE A 350 19.05 -4.39 -47.39
CA ILE A 350 19.93 -4.42 -46.19
C ILE A 350 20.97 -3.28 -46.25
N LEU A 351 21.64 -3.12 -47.40
CA LEU A 351 22.61 -2.05 -47.62
C LEU A 351 21.95 -0.66 -47.62
N ARG A 352 20.71 -0.50 -48.10
CA ARG A 352 19.94 0.75 -47.98
C ARG A 352 19.68 1.10 -46.52
N LYS A 353 19.17 0.15 -45.72
CA LYS A 353 18.92 0.34 -44.28
C LYS A 353 20.20 0.71 -43.53
N GLN A 354 21.31 0.04 -43.80
CA GLN A 354 22.60 0.33 -43.17
C GLN A 354 23.20 1.69 -43.60
N ARG A 355 23.04 2.11 -44.86
CA ARG A 355 23.45 3.46 -45.32
C ARG A 355 22.64 4.56 -44.63
N LEU A 356 21.32 4.35 -44.44
CA LEU A 356 20.49 5.28 -43.68
C LEU A 356 20.96 5.33 -42.23
N LEU A 357 21.11 4.19 -41.55
CA LEU A 357 21.61 4.12 -40.17
C LEU A 357 23.02 4.69 -39.98
N ALA A 358 23.83 4.84 -41.04
CA ALA A 358 25.13 5.49 -40.98
C ALA A 358 25.04 7.03 -40.84
N ASN A 359 23.88 7.65 -41.11
CA ASN A 359 23.66 9.09 -41.02
C ASN A 359 23.92 9.63 -39.59
N PRO A 360 24.89 10.54 -39.38
CA PRO A 360 25.19 11.11 -38.07
C PRO A 360 23.97 11.73 -37.37
N SER A 361 23.09 12.44 -38.09
CA SER A 361 21.94 13.14 -37.49
C SER A 361 20.93 12.18 -36.84
N MET A 362 20.70 11.01 -37.44
CA MET A 362 19.81 10.00 -36.85
C MET A 362 20.42 9.31 -35.64
N LYS A 363 21.75 9.10 -35.62
CA LYS A 363 22.44 8.62 -34.43
C LYS A 363 22.39 9.66 -33.31
N GLN A 364 22.62 10.92 -33.64
CA GLN A 364 22.62 12.05 -32.71
C GLN A 364 21.25 12.22 -32.04
N ALA A 365 20.16 12.16 -32.82
CA ALA A 365 18.78 12.27 -32.34
C ALA A 365 18.37 11.19 -31.31
N MET A 366 19.11 10.07 -31.20
CA MET A 366 18.88 9.04 -30.19
C MET A 366 19.66 9.26 -28.88
N LEU A 367 20.49 10.29 -28.80
CA LEU A 367 21.50 10.45 -27.74
C LEU A 367 21.31 11.71 -26.91
N PHE A 368 21.77 11.64 -25.66
CA PHE A 368 21.88 12.78 -24.72
C PHE A 368 23.37 13.09 -24.47
N PRO A 369 24.08 13.72 -25.43
CA PRO A 369 25.50 14.05 -25.30
C PRO A 369 25.75 15.09 -24.21
N GLN A 370 27.00 15.20 -23.73
CA GLN A 370 27.39 16.20 -22.74
C GLN A 370 28.59 16.98 -23.28
N PRO A 371 28.45 18.28 -23.62
CA PRO A 371 27.21 19.07 -23.62
C PRO A 371 26.20 18.61 -24.68
N ALA A 372 24.96 19.10 -24.55
CA ALA A 372 23.91 18.98 -25.57
C ALA A 372 24.34 19.63 -26.90
N GLN A 373 23.85 19.12 -28.02
CA GLN A 373 24.23 19.50 -29.38
C GLN A 373 23.01 19.51 -30.31
N ALA A 374 22.99 20.40 -31.30
CA ALA A 374 21.87 20.51 -32.23
C ALA A 374 21.48 19.15 -32.86
N GLY A 375 20.18 18.92 -33.00
CA GLY A 375 19.60 17.67 -33.52
C GLY A 375 19.58 16.48 -32.54
N ASP A 376 20.19 16.59 -31.34
CA ASP A 376 20.20 15.51 -30.34
C ASP A 376 18.83 15.23 -29.69
N ALA A 377 18.72 14.19 -28.86
CA ALA A 377 17.45 13.79 -28.23
C ALA A 377 16.85 14.91 -27.35
N PHE A 378 17.66 15.82 -26.82
CA PHE A 378 17.18 17.00 -26.10
C PHE A 378 16.55 18.03 -27.06
N HIS A 379 17.18 18.30 -28.21
CA HIS A 379 16.59 19.16 -29.24
C HIS A 379 15.35 18.54 -29.86
N GLN A 380 15.28 17.21 -30.05
CA GLN A 380 14.07 16.54 -30.53
C GLN A 380 12.89 16.64 -29.54
N ILE A 381 13.14 16.61 -28.22
CA ILE A 381 12.11 16.93 -27.21
C ILE A 381 11.62 18.37 -27.36
N LEU A 382 12.54 19.33 -27.52
CA LEU A 382 12.18 20.74 -27.71
C LEU A 382 11.40 20.97 -29.03
N ASN A 383 11.76 20.28 -30.10
CA ASN A 383 11.05 20.31 -31.38
C ASN A 383 9.63 19.72 -31.25
N GLY A 384 9.47 18.63 -30.50
CA GLY A 384 8.16 18.05 -30.17
C GLY A 384 7.29 18.94 -29.26
N LEU A 385 7.90 19.82 -28.45
CA LEU A 385 7.19 20.87 -27.70
C LEU A 385 6.84 22.07 -28.57
N ALA A 386 7.73 22.49 -29.48
CA ALA A 386 7.49 23.58 -30.42
C ALA A 386 6.37 23.26 -31.42
N ARG A 387 6.29 22.01 -31.90
CA ARG A 387 5.18 21.51 -32.77
C ARG A 387 3.79 21.51 -32.09
N LYS A 388 3.71 21.76 -30.78
CA LYS A 388 2.46 21.87 -30.01
C LYS A 388 2.01 23.32 -29.80
N LEU A 389 2.72 24.29 -30.36
CA LEU A 389 2.42 25.72 -30.23
C LEU A 389 1.79 26.27 -31.52
N PRO A 390 0.92 27.30 -31.43
CA PRO A 390 0.42 27.93 -30.20
C PRO A 390 -0.55 27.01 -29.42
N HIS A 391 -0.63 27.22 -28.11
CA HIS A 391 -1.59 26.53 -27.24
C HIS A 391 -3.04 26.78 -27.70
N GLY A 392 -3.86 25.73 -27.72
CA GLY A 392 -5.29 25.83 -28.03
C GLY A 392 -6.09 26.48 -26.89
N GLU A 393 -7.28 27.01 -27.20
CA GLU A 393 -8.15 27.70 -26.23
C GLU A 393 -8.56 26.83 -25.02
N ASN A 394 -8.46 25.50 -25.13
CA ASN A 394 -8.76 24.52 -24.08
C ASN A 394 -7.60 24.23 -23.11
N VAL A 395 -6.40 24.77 -23.36
CA VAL A 395 -5.23 24.65 -22.47
C VAL A 395 -5.43 25.45 -21.19
N PHE A 396 -6.01 26.65 -21.30
CA PHE A 396 -6.22 27.55 -20.17
C PHE A 396 -7.63 27.41 -19.58
N LEU A 397 -7.73 27.53 -18.26
CA LEU A 397 -8.99 27.41 -17.52
C LEU A 397 -9.69 28.77 -17.37
N LYS A 398 -11.01 28.77 -17.35
CA LYS A 398 -11.80 29.97 -17.05
C LYS A 398 -11.75 30.27 -15.54
N PRO A 399 -11.91 31.53 -15.09
CA PRO A 399 -11.91 31.85 -13.66
C PRO A 399 -12.95 31.04 -12.87
N GLY A 400 -12.48 30.24 -11.91
CA GLY A 400 -13.31 29.35 -11.08
C GLY A 400 -13.52 27.93 -11.64
N GLU A 401 -13.04 27.65 -12.86
CA GLU A 401 -13.04 26.30 -13.44
C GLU A 401 -11.93 25.43 -12.81
N ARG A 402 -12.21 24.14 -12.60
CA ARG A 402 -11.21 23.10 -12.28
C ARG A 402 -11.52 21.87 -13.12
N ALA A 403 -10.51 21.32 -13.76
CA ALA A 403 -10.58 20.14 -14.61
C ALA A 403 -9.90 18.91 -13.96
N LEU A 404 -8.96 19.12 -13.04
CA LEU A 404 -8.30 18.04 -12.29
C LEU A 404 -8.98 17.79 -10.95
N ASN A 405 -9.23 16.52 -10.65
CA ASN A 405 -9.49 16.08 -9.29
C ASN A 405 -8.16 15.82 -8.57
N TRP A 406 -7.75 16.76 -7.72
CA TRP A 406 -6.50 16.73 -6.96
C TRP A 406 -6.40 15.58 -5.96
N THR A 407 -7.53 15.08 -5.45
CA THR A 407 -7.58 13.97 -4.49
C THR A 407 -7.73 12.59 -5.17
N ALA A 408 -7.94 12.54 -6.49
CA ALA A 408 -8.08 11.27 -7.22
C ALA A 408 -6.79 10.43 -7.27
N GLY A 409 -6.97 9.13 -7.54
CA GLY A 409 -5.98 8.08 -7.32
C GLY A 409 -6.05 7.54 -5.89
N PRO A 410 -5.14 6.64 -5.48
CA PRO A 410 -5.08 6.16 -4.10
C PRO A 410 -4.95 7.31 -3.11
N LEU A 411 -5.88 7.37 -2.14
CA LEU A 411 -6.05 8.47 -1.19
C LEU A 411 -4.99 8.45 -0.07
N ALA A 412 -3.72 8.63 -0.46
CA ALA A 412 -2.70 9.08 0.47
C ALA A 412 -3.02 10.53 0.88
N LEU A 413 -3.57 10.67 2.09
CA LEU A 413 -4.06 11.89 2.73
C LEU A 413 -3.24 13.14 2.38
N ALA A 414 -3.95 14.17 1.91
CA ALA A 414 -3.45 15.53 1.81
C ALA A 414 -4.61 16.47 2.16
N ASP A 415 -4.48 17.17 3.29
CA ASP A 415 -5.18 18.44 3.47
C ASP A 415 -4.36 19.38 4.38
N SER A 416 -4.70 20.66 4.33
CA SER A 416 -3.75 21.76 4.56
C SER A 416 -3.79 22.39 5.95
N SER A 417 -2.60 22.65 6.52
CA SER A 417 -2.43 23.70 7.54
C SER A 417 -1.02 24.32 7.51
N SER A 418 -0.96 25.58 7.09
CA SER A 418 0.12 26.57 7.26
C SER A 418 1.37 26.17 8.06
N PHE A 419 2.53 26.10 7.39
CA PHE A 419 3.82 26.34 8.03
C PHE A 419 4.30 27.77 7.77
N GLY A 420 4.65 28.48 8.85
CA GLY A 420 5.08 29.88 8.80
C GLY A 420 6.49 30.07 8.24
N SER A 421 6.82 31.31 7.90
CA SER A 421 8.12 31.72 7.41
C SER A 421 9.16 31.87 8.53
N ASP A 422 10.23 31.07 8.48
CA ASP A 422 11.40 31.24 9.35
C ASP A 422 12.51 32.07 8.66
N THR A 423 13.03 33.05 9.38
CA THR A 423 14.32 33.73 9.13
C THR A 423 15.16 33.72 10.42
N PRO A 424 16.50 33.73 10.34
CA PRO A 424 17.34 33.04 11.32
C PRO A 424 17.51 33.73 12.71
N GLN A 425 17.89 32.90 13.69
CA GLN A 425 18.13 33.24 15.10
C GLN A 425 19.25 34.29 15.35
N PRO A 426 19.36 34.83 16.58
CA PRO A 426 20.31 34.18 17.52
C PRO A 426 19.88 34.11 19.01
N SER A 427 20.20 32.96 19.64
CA SER A 427 20.68 32.76 21.03
C SER A 427 19.93 33.27 22.30
N PHE A 428 19.62 32.30 23.19
CA PHE A 428 19.73 32.32 24.67
C PHE A 428 18.70 33.05 25.60
N GLN A 429 17.74 32.25 26.08
CA GLN A 429 17.24 32.11 27.49
C GLN A 429 16.37 33.21 28.17
N PRO A 430 15.57 32.84 29.23
CA PRO A 430 14.36 33.57 29.68
C PRO A 430 14.44 33.94 31.19
N PRO A 431 13.35 34.11 32.01
CA PRO A 431 11.90 34.31 31.75
C PRO A 431 11.25 35.50 32.52
N ALA A 432 10.04 35.96 32.11
CA ALA A 432 9.10 36.67 33.01
C ALA A 432 7.62 36.76 32.49
N THR A 433 6.71 36.07 33.19
CA THR A 433 5.43 36.54 33.76
C THR A 433 4.53 37.58 33.02
N ALA A 434 3.58 37.08 32.22
CA ALA A 434 2.10 37.27 32.31
C ALA A 434 1.39 38.66 32.28
N ILE A 435 0.04 38.60 32.22
CA ILE A 435 -1.01 39.59 32.59
C ILE A 435 -1.79 40.33 31.47
N ILE A 436 -3.01 39.80 31.23
CA ILE A 436 -4.34 40.44 31.06
C ILE A 436 -4.76 41.22 29.78
N ILE A 437 -5.69 40.58 29.04
CA ILE A 437 -7.03 41.02 28.54
C ILE A 437 -7.35 42.53 28.43
N LEU A 438 -7.84 43.02 27.26
CA LEU A 438 -9.21 43.59 27.05
C LEU A 438 -9.47 44.31 25.70
N ALA A 439 -10.65 44.03 25.13
CA ALA A 439 -11.47 44.88 24.23
C ALA A 439 -10.87 45.24 22.82
N SER A 440 -11.63 45.74 21.83
CA SER A 440 -13.03 46.21 21.80
C SER A 440 -13.79 45.83 20.51
N SER A 441 -15.13 45.88 20.57
CA SER A 441 -16.08 45.53 19.49
C SER A 441 -16.47 46.75 18.59
N PRO A 442 -17.52 46.72 17.70
CA PRO A 442 -17.36 46.92 16.25
C PRO A 442 -17.75 48.36 15.78
N PRO A 443 -18.95 48.76 15.26
CA PRO A 443 -20.16 48.09 14.71
C PRO A 443 -20.18 48.22 13.14
N SER A 444 -21.25 48.37 12.32
CA SER A 444 -22.73 48.42 12.44
C SER A 444 -23.46 48.18 11.08
N SER A 445 -24.62 47.48 11.13
CA SER A 445 -25.93 47.85 10.49
C SER A 445 -26.09 47.93 8.93
N PRO A 446 -27.33 48.04 8.35
CA PRO A 446 -28.55 47.24 8.63
C PRO A 446 -29.53 46.91 7.44
N LEU A 447 -30.34 45.83 7.58
CA LEU A 447 -31.80 45.73 7.25
C LEU A 447 -32.26 45.61 5.73
N PRO A 448 -33.58 45.43 5.36
CA PRO A 448 -34.27 44.11 5.29
C PRO A 448 -35.41 43.91 4.20
N VAL A 449 -36.28 42.87 4.37
CA VAL A 449 -37.65 42.56 3.79
C VAL A 449 -37.70 42.22 2.27
N PHE A 450 -38.52 41.31 1.69
CA PHE A 450 -39.82 40.63 2.00
C PHE A 450 -39.77 39.11 1.64
N LEU A 451 -40.53 38.13 2.18
CA LEU A 451 -41.80 38.01 2.95
C LEU A 451 -43.08 37.69 2.12
N SER A 452 -43.50 36.40 2.08
CA SER A 452 -44.88 35.82 1.89
C SER A 452 -44.80 34.29 1.62
N PHE A 453 -45.40 33.35 2.38
CA PHE A 453 -46.83 32.96 2.55
C PHE A 453 -47.31 31.89 1.51
N LEU A 454 -48.13 30.83 1.75
CA LEU A 454 -49.01 30.36 2.87
C LEU A 454 -49.31 28.81 2.77
N LEU A 455 -49.50 28.10 3.92
CA LEU A 455 -50.49 26.99 4.19
C LEU A 455 -50.38 25.60 3.44
N LEU A 456 -50.94 24.44 3.90
CA LEU A 456 -51.72 24.01 5.09
C LEU A 456 -51.78 22.44 5.29
N LEU A 457 -52.14 21.99 6.51
CA LEU A 457 -52.74 20.67 6.93
C LEU A 457 -51.87 19.37 6.83
N ASP A 458 -52.07 18.30 7.62
CA ASP A 458 -53.09 17.99 8.66
C ASP A 458 -52.60 17.01 9.78
N TRP A 459 -53.34 16.84 10.90
CA TRP A 459 -53.03 15.92 12.02
C TRP A 459 -54.25 15.54 12.91
N PRO A 460 -54.48 14.24 13.21
CA PRO A 460 -55.04 13.79 14.51
C PRO A 460 -54.27 12.59 15.13
N ALA A 461 -53.73 12.66 16.36
CA ALA A 461 -54.39 12.42 17.67
C ALA A 461 -54.42 10.92 18.09
N ALA A 462 -54.43 10.50 19.36
CA ALA A 462 -54.41 11.13 20.71
C ALA A 462 -53.48 10.26 21.64
N SER A 463 -53.44 10.24 22.98
CA SER A 463 -54.23 10.70 24.15
C SER A 463 -53.33 10.84 25.40
N SER A 464 -53.80 11.42 26.51
CA SER A 464 -52.99 11.69 27.74
C SER A 464 -53.77 11.49 29.05
N ILE A 465 -53.11 10.96 30.11
CA ILE A 465 -53.47 11.08 31.55
C ILE A 465 -52.13 11.07 32.33
N LEU A 466 -51.67 12.01 33.18
CA LEU A 466 -52.19 12.98 34.18
C LEU A 466 -52.34 12.48 35.64
N LEU A 467 -51.41 12.95 36.49
CA LEU A 467 -51.47 13.36 37.91
C LEU A 467 -50.00 13.60 38.31
N GLY A 468 -49.50 14.79 38.63
CA GLY A 468 -49.91 15.71 39.70
C GLY A 468 -48.93 15.56 40.88
N GLY A 469 -48.17 16.53 41.37
CA GLY A 469 -48.06 17.95 41.05
C GLY A 469 -48.45 18.85 42.23
N PHE A 470 -47.50 19.53 42.87
CA PHE A 470 -47.66 20.86 43.49
C PHE A 470 -46.29 21.49 43.82
N VAL A 471 -46.27 22.80 44.04
CA VAL A 471 -45.10 23.68 44.23
C VAL A 471 -45.44 24.70 45.32
N GLU A 472 -44.46 25.11 46.14
CA GLU A 472 -44.22 26.47 46.68
C GLU A 472 -43.07 26.38 47.73
N VAL A 473 -42.34 27.43 48.18
CA VAL A 473 -41.73 28.66 47.62
C VAL A 473 -41.34 29.55 48.82
N GLY A 474 -40.18 30.22 48.76
CA GLY A 474 -39.72 31.24 49.72
C GLY A 474 -38.72 30.76 50.78
N GLY A 475 -37.79 31.59 51.28
CA GLY A 475 -37.41 32.95 50.83
C GLY A 475 -36.73 33.79 51.93
N TRP A 476 -35.68 34.56 51.57
CA TRP A 476 -35.01 35.63 52.38
C TRP A 476 -34.27 35.18 53.68
N LYS A 477 -33.36 35.97 54.30
CA LYS A 477 -32.30 36.91 53.80
C LYS A 477 -31.36 37.35 54.98
N GLY A 478 -30.03 37.28 54.80
CA GLY A 478 -29.03 38.28 55.24
C GLY A 478 -28.57 38.44 56.73
N GLY A 479 -27.25 38.24 56.97
CA GLY A 479 -26.37 39.00 57.89
C GLY A 479 -26.52 38.86 59.43
N GLU A 480 -25.58 39.33 60.27
CA GLU A 480 -24.12 39.54 60.11
C GLU A 480 -23.40 39.77 61.48
N VAL A 481 -22.09 39.47 61.57
CA VAL A 481 -21.05 39.97 62.53
C VAL A 481 -21.28 39.98 64.07
N GLY A 482 -20.37 39.29 64.81
CA GLY A 482 -19.56 39.98 65.86
C GLY A 482 -19.53 39.49 67.33
N GLY A 483 -18.31 39.25 67.87
CA GLY A 483 -17.94 39.70 69.24
C GLY A 483 -17.68 38.68 70.37
N ALA A 484 -16.40 38.45 70.71
CA ALA A 484 -15.82 37.70 71.85
C ALA A 484 -16.48 37.91 73.26
N MET A 485 -16.30 37.04 74.29
CA MET A 485 -15.03 36.79 74.99
C MET A 485 -15.13 35.80 76.22
N ALA A 486 -14.01 35.15 76.58
CA ALA A 486 -13.60 34.60 77.90
C ALA A 486 -14.17 33.29 78.55
N MET A 487 -13.24 32.33 78.71
CA MET A 487 -12.90 31.52 79.92
C MET A 487 -13.65 30.24 80.37
N ARG A 488 -12.84 29.16 80.43
CA ARG A 488 -12.67 28.15 81.52
C ARG A 488 -13.77 27.09 81.77
N LEU A 489 -13.72 26.05 80.94
CA LEU A 489 -13.59 24.62 81.29
C LEU A 489 -14.12 24.15 82.67
N SER A 490 -15.06 23.19 82.65
CA SER A 490 -15.26 22.19 83.70
C SER A 490 -14.84 20.79 83.21
N SER A 491 -14.32 19.96 84.11
CA SER A 491 -13.55 18.74 83.79
C SER A 491 -14.39 17.51 83.36
N ALA A 492 -15.69 17.67 83.12
CA ALA A 492 -16.57 16.57 82.69
C ALA A 492 -16.52 16.29 81.17
N ALA A 493 -16.32 17.32 80.34
CA ALA A 493 -16.43 17.19 78.88
C ALA A 493 -15.32 16.36 78.22
N VAL A 494 -14.12 16.35 78.82
CA VAL A 494 -12.94 15.65 78.25
C VAL A 494 -13.04 14.12 78.40
N ALA A 495 -13.67 13.64 79.48
CA ALA A 495 -13.83 12.20 79.72
C ALA A 495 -14.84 11.56 78.74
N LEU A 496 -15.94 12.26 78.42
CA LEU A 496 -16.96 11.73 77.51
C LEU A 496 -16.47 11.72 76.05
N ALA A 497 -15.67 12.71 75.64
CA ALA A 497 -15.05 12.76 74.32
C ALA A 497 -14.05 11.61 74.07
N LEU A 498 -13.39 11.10 75.11
CA LEU A 498 -12.44 9.98 74.99
C LEU A 498 -13.11 8.60 74.99
N LEU A 499 -14.26 8.41 75.66
CA LEU A 499 -15.01 7.16 75.55
C LEU A 499 -15.67 7.00 74.16
N LEU A 500 -16.21 8.09 73.60
CA LEU A 500 -16.81 8.07 72.26
C LEU A 500 -15.78 7.88 71.13
N ALA A 501 -14.50 8.15 71.38
CA ALA A 501 -13.41 7.86 70.45
C ALA A 501 -12.97 6.38 70.49
N ALA A 502 -13.18 5.67 71.61
CA ALA A 502 -12.77 4.28 71.78
C ALA A 502 -13.77 3.29 71.15
N THR A 503 -15.07 3.50 71.32
CA THR A 503 -16.10 2.61 70.75
C THR A 503 -16.25 2.76 69.22
N ALA A 504 -15.77 3.85 68.64
CA ALA A 504 -15.77 4.07 67.19
C ALA A 504 -14.64 3.34 66.43
N LEU A 505 -13.76 2.60 67.12
CA LEU A 505 -12.57 1.97 66.53
C LEU A 505 -12.59 0.43 66.48
N GLU A 506 -13.59 -0.24 67.04
CA GLU A 506 -13.73 -1.72 66.93
C GLU A 506 -14.80 -2.15 65.90
N ASP A 507 -15.88 -1.38 65.70
CA ASP A 507 -16.94 -1.72 64.71
C ASP A 507 -16.57 -1.42 63.24
N VAL A 508 -15.47 -0.71 62.98
CA VAL A 508 -14.97 -0.49 61.60
C VAL A 508 -14.28 -1.76 61.04
N ALA A 509 -14.09 -2.80 61.85
CA ALA A 509 -13.43 -4.05 61.48
C ALA A 509 -14.37 -5.11 60.86
N ARG A 510 -15.68 -4.84 60.69
CA ARG A 510 -16.63 -5.86 60.20
C ARG A 510 -17.83 -5.31 59.43
N GLY A 511 -17.91 -5.64 58.14
CA GLY A 511 -19.18 -5.68 57.39
C GLY A 511 -19.90 -4.35 57.21
N GLN A 512 -19.39 -3.49 56.33
CA GLN A 512 -20.28 -2.69 55.49
C GLN A 512 -20.33 -3.33 54.11
N ASP A 513 -21.49 -3.90 53.76
CA ASP A 513 -21.81 -4.19 52.38
C ASP A 513 -21.82 -2.87 51.61
N THR A 514 -20.93 -2.73 50.63
CA THR A 514 -21.13 -1.73 49.59
C THR A 514 -22.36 -2.15 48.80
N GLU A 515 -23.41 -1.34 48.78
CA GLU A 515 -24.51 -1.55 47.83
C GLU A 515 -23.92 -1.57 46.41
N ARG A 516 -23.86 -2.77 45.85
CA ARG A 516 -23.30 -3.04 44.54
C ARG A 516 -24.24 -2.43 43.51
N ILE A 517 -23.76 -1.43 42.79
CA ILE A 517 -24.49 -0.88 41.65
C ILE A 517 -24.56 -2.00 40.60
N GLU A 518 -25.72 -2.64 40.47
CA GLU A 518 -25.97 -3.66 39.45
C GLU A 518 -25.73 -3.06 38.05
N GLY A 519 -24.88 -3.70 37.25
CA GLY A 519 -24.47 -3.20 35.94
C GLY A 519 -23.09 -2.53 35.92
N SER A 520 -22.25 -2.79 36.92
CA SER A 520 -20.82 -2.45 36.88
C SER A 520 -20.08 -3.36 35.90
N ALA A 521 -19.03 -2.85 35.24
CA ALA A 521 -18.20 -3.65 34.33
C ALA A 521 -17.45 -4.81 35.01
N GLY A 522 -17.44 -4.87 36.35
CA GLY A 522 -16.99 -6.05 37.10
C GLY A 522 -17.98 -7.21 37.11
N ASP A 523 -19.28 -6.95 36.94
CA ASP A 523 -20.34 -7.95 37.11
C ASP A 523 -20.31 -9.00 35.98
N VAL A 524 -19.98 -8.57 34.75
CA VAL A 524 -19.85 -9.46 33.57
C VAL A 524 -18.59 -10.34 33.61
N LEU A 525 -17.70 -10.11 34.59
CA LEU A 525 -16.54 -10.96 34.89
C LEU A 525 -16.81 -12.00 35.99
N GLU A 526 -17.90 -11.87 36.74
CA GLU A 526 -18.35 -12.83 37.77
C GLU A 526 -19.48 -13.77 37.26
N ASP A 527 -20.04 -13.44 36.10
CA ASP A 527 -20.95 -14.27 35.32
C ASP A 527 -20.25 -15.57 34.89
N ASP A 528 -20.57 -16.69 35.56
CA ASP A 528 -20.07 -18.05 35.29
C ASP A 528 -21.14 -18.94 34.59
N PRO A 529 -21.37 -18.78 33.28
CA PRO A 529 -22.17 -19.71 32.49
C PRO A 529 -21.45 -21.06 32.24
N VAL A 530 -20.21 -21.23 32.73
CA VAL A 530 -19.36 -22.39 32.47
C VAL A 530 -19.72 -23.58 33.37
N GLY A 531 -20.40 -23.33 34.49
CA GLY A 531 -20.81 -24.36 35.47
C GLY A 531 -21.60 -25.56 34.92
N ARG A 532 -22.21 -25.46 33.72
CA ARG A 532 -22.86 -26.59 33.01
C ARG A 532 -22.18 -26.98 31.69
N LEU A 533 -21.19 -26.21 31.20
CA LEU A 533 -20.58 -26.40 29.89
C LEU A 533 -19.77 -27.72 29.82
N LYS A 534 -19.93 -28.46 28.72
CA LYS A 534 -19.09 -29.62 28.38
C LYS A 534 -18.50 -29.51 26.97
N VAL A 535 -17.18 -29.70 26.90
CA VAL A 535 -16.40 -29.68 25.66
C VAL A 535 -15.79 -31.05 25.40
N TYR A 536 -16.05 -31.64 24.23
CA TYR A 536 -15.31 -32.80 23.75
C TYR A 536 -14.07 -32.35 22.97
N VAL A 537 -12.94 -33.05 23.16
CA VAL A 537 -11.67 -32.76 22.47
C VAL A 537 -11.28 -33.95 21.60
N TYR A 538 -11.19 -33.75 20.29
CA TYR A 538 -10.78 -34.82 19.37
C TYR A 538 -9.31 -35.22 19.58
N GLU A 539 -9.06 -36.49 19.86
CA GLU A 539 -7.72 -37.07 19.89
C GLU A 539 -7.18 -37.26 18.46
N LEU A 540 -6.64 -36.17 17.90
CA LEU A 540 -6.12 -36.13 16.54
C LEU A 540 -4.73 -36.79 16.40
N PRO A 541 -4.43 -37.41 15.23
CA PRO A 541 -3.10 -37.86 14.87
C PRO A 541 -2.03 -36.78 15.07
N THR A 542 -0.87 -37.17 15.61
CA THR A 542 0.17 -36.23 16.06
C THR A 542 0.72 -35.30 14.97
N LYS A 543 0.49 -35.61 13.68
CA LYS A 543 0.86 -34.75 12.54
C LYS A 543 0.13 -33.40 12.50
N TYR A 544 -0.99 -33.25 13.20
CA TYR A 544 -1.78 -32.00 13.22
C TYR A 544 -1.44 -31.08 14.41
N ASN A 545 -0.67 -31.56 15.40
CA ASN A 545 -0.40 -30.81 16.63
C ASN A 545 0.98 -31.13 17.26
N LYS A 546 1.09 -32.28 17.95
CA LYS A 546 2.24 -32.66 18.78
C LYS A 546 3.56 -32.69 17.98
N LYS A 547 3.55 -33.13 16.72
CA LYS A 547 4.74 -33.11 15.83
C LYS A 547 5.14 -31.72 15.34
N MET A 548 4.21 -30.75 15.28
CA MET A 548 4.52 -29.39 14.83
C MET A 548 5.28 -28.65 15.94
N VAL A 549 4.81 -28.71 17.19
CA VAL A 549 5.54 -28.15 18.35
C VAL A 549 6.87 -28.87 18.60
N ALA A 550 6.96 -30.17 18.31
CA ALA A 550 8.22 -30.91 18.39
C ALA A 550 9.21 -30.56 17.26
N LYS A 551 8.76 -29.96 16.15
CA LYS A 551 9.62 -29.44 15.08
C LYS A 551 10.22 -28.08 15.46
N ASP A 552 9.45 -27.22 16.11
CA ASP A 552 9.91 -25.88 16.52
C ASP A 552 9.30 -25.46 17.87
N SER A 553 10.15 -25.26 18.87
CA SER A 553 9.73 -24.86 20.22
C SER A 553 9.28 -23.39 20.30
N ARG A 554 9.63 -22.55 19.32
CA ARG A 554 9.25 -21.11 19.27
C ARG A 554 7.73 -20.93 19.19
N CYS A 555 6.98 -21.93 18.72
CA CYS A 555 5.52 -21.92 18.77
C CYS A 555 4.95 -21.74 20.19
N LEU A 556 5.71 -22.05 21.25
CA LEU A 556 5.28 -21.91 22.65
C LEU A 556 5.45 -20.50 23.22
N SER A 557 6.16 -19.61 22.53
CA SER A 557 6.41 -18.23 22.93
C SER A 557 5.98 -17.19 21.89
N HIS A 558 5.62 -17.60 20.67
CA HIS A 558 5.08 -16.72 19.64
C HIS A 558 3.69 -16.18 20.01
N MET A 559 3.33 -14.99 19.52
CA MET A 559 2.03 -14.35 19.77
C MET A 559 0.80 -15.13 19.28
N PHE A 560 1.03 -16.23 18.55
CA PHE A 560 0.02 -17.13 18.01
C PHE A 560 -0.20 -18.41 18.84
N ALA A 561 0.52 -18.58 19.96
CA ALA A 561 0.48 -19.82 20.75
C ALA A 561 -0.90 -20.15 21.37
N ALA A 562 -1.89 -19.25 21.31
CA ALA A 562 -3.24 -19.45 21.84
C ALA A 562 -3.89 -20.78 21.41
N GLU A 563 -3.66 -21.25 20.17
CA GLU A 563 -4.16 -22.55 19.69
C GLU A 563 -3.55 -23.75 20.46
N ILE A 564 -2.31 -23.62 20.94
CA ILE A 564 -1.61 -24.64 21.75
C ILE A 564 -2.02 -24.57 23.21
N PHE A 565 -2.20 -23.36 23.73
CA PHE A 565 -2.56 -23.13 25.13
C PHE A 565 -4.02 -23.51 25.41
N MET A 566 -4.96 -23.15 24.52
CA MET A 566 -6.35 -23.61 24.57
C MET A 566 -6.44 -25.14 24.64
N HIS A 567 -5.70 -25.85 23.77
CA HIS A 567 -5.68 -27.31 23.79
C HIS A 567 -5.13 -27.86 25.11
N ARG A 568 -3.99 -27.34 25.61
CA ARG A 568 -3.42 -27.78 26.89
C ARG A 568 -4.39 -27.58 28.06
N PHE A 569 -5.07 -26.44 28.12
CA PHE A 569 -6.00 -26.14 29.22
C PHE A 569 -7.27 -26.99 29.16
N LEU A 570 -7.83 -27.24 27.96
CA LEU A 570 -8.94 -28.19 27.80
C LEU A 570 -8.54 -29.60 28.24
N LEU A 571 -7.33 -30.08 27.90
CA LEU A 571 -6.87 -31.42 28.31
C LEU A 571 -6.82 -31.60 29.85
N SER A 572 -6.68 -30.51 30.62
CA SER A 572 -6.62 -30.51 32.09
C SER A 572 -7.86 -29.94 32.79
N SER A 573 -8.91 -29.53 32.07
CA SER A 573 -10.08 -28.84 32.65
C SER A 573 -11.24 -29.80 32.95
N ALA A 574 -11.95 -29.56 34.07
CA ALA A 574 -13.19 -30.27 34.44
C ALA A 574 -14.37 -30.06 33.46
N ILE A 575 -14.23 -29.10 32.53
CA ILE A 575 -15.15 -28.83 31.42
C ILE A 575 -15.00 -29.88 30.32
N ARG A 576 -13.83 -30.52 30.19
CA ARG A 576 -13.63 -31.59 29.23
C ARG A 576 -14.47 -32.81 29.62
N THR A 577 -15.34 -33.24 28.72
CA THR A 577 -15.91 -34.59 28.79
C THR A 577 -15.12 -35.55 27.91
N LEU A 578 -15.07 -36.82 28.32
CA LEU A 578 -14.59 -37.95 27.52
C LEU A 578 -15.74 -38.66 26.79
N ASN A 579 -17.00 -38.35 27.14
CA ASN A 579 -18.20 -38.84 26.49
C ASN A 579 -18.72 -37.77 25.50
N PRO A 580 -18.63 -38.00 24.18
CA PRO A 580 -19.07 -37.00 23.20
C PRO A 580 -20.59 -36.76 23.19
N GLU A 581 -21.41 -37.66 23.75
CA GLU A 581 -22.87 -37.43 23.85
C GLU A 581 -23.26 -36.42 24.95
N GLU A 582 -22.34 -36.11 25.87
CA GLU A 582 -22.51 -35.05 26.88
C GLU A 582 -22.09 -33.66 26.39
N ALA A 583 -21.46 -33.56 25.22
CA ALA A 583 -20.76 -32.35 24.81
C ALA A 583 -21.68 -31.31 24.14
N ASP A 584 -21.73 -30.11 24.73
CA ASP A 584 -22.35 -28.94 24.11
C ASP A 584 -21.48 -28.40 22.94
N TRP A 585 -20.16 -28.58 23.00
CA TRP A 585 -19.20 -28.09 21.99
C TRP A 585 -18.08 -29.08 21.67
N PHE A 586 -17.63 -29.08 20.41
CA PHE A 586 -16.54 -29.92 19.92
C PHE A 586 -15.29 -29.10 19.54
N TYR A 587 -14.16 -29.38 20.21
CA TYR A 587 -12.89 -28.72 19.93
C TYR A 587 -11.97 -29.57 19.04
N THR A 588 -11.38 -28.91 18.03
CA THR A 588 -10.49 -29.51 17.04
C THR A 588 -9.05 -28.99 17.20
N PRO A 589 -8.14 -29.76 17.84
CA PRO A 589 -6.78 -29.30 18.16
C PRO A 589 -5.80 -29.39 16.98
N VAL A 590 -5.89 -28.43 16.06
CA VAL A 590 -5.00 -28.27 14.90
C VAL A 590 -4.14 -27.03 15.08
N TYR A 591 -2.81 -27.15 14.92
CA TYR A 591 -1.87 -26.03 15.16
C TYR A 591 -1.48 -25.35 13.85
N THR A 592 -2.34 -24.45 13.38
CA THR A 592 -2.25 -23.77 12.08
C THR A 592 -1.15 -22.72 11.97
N THR A 593 -0.58 -22.27 13.08
CA THR A 593 0.44 -21.22 13.12
C THR A 593 1.85 -21.76 13.41
N CYS A 594 1.98 -23.06 13.69
CA CYS A 594 3.23 -23.69 14.13
C CYS A 594 4.08 -24.32 13.00
N ASP A 595 3.84 -23.96 11.73
CA ASP A 595 4.84 -24.18 10.67
C ASP A 595 5.58 -22.86 10.42
N LEU A 596 6.80 -22.74 10.97
CA LEU A 596 7.55 -21.50 11.00
C LEU A 596 8.65 -21.42 9.91
N THR A 597 8.95 -20.20 9.49
CA THR A 597 10.17 -19.83 8.75
C THR A 597 11.43 -20.02 9.60
N PRO A 598 12.64 -20.02 8.99
CA PRO A 598 13.90 -19.99 9.75
C PRO A 598 13.95 -18.83 10.76
N TRP A 599 13.38 -17.67 10.42
CA TRP A 599 13.31 -16.49 11.30
C TRP A 599 12.23 -16.56 12.39
N GLY A 600 11.25 -17.46 12.27
CA GLY A 600 10.24 -17.73 13.31
C GLY A 600 8.84 -17.19 13.04
N HIS A 601 8.61 -16.49 11.92
CA HIS A 601 7.28 -16.10 11.45
C HIS A 601 6.51 -17.32 10.92
N PRO A 602 5.17 -17.40 11.07
CA PRO A 602 4.36 -18.51 10.56
C PRO A 602 4.26 -18.55 9.03
N LEU A 603 3.88 -19.70 8.48
CA LEU A 603 3.61 -19.94 7.07
C LEU A 603 2.19 -20.49 6.86
N PRO A 604 1.16 -19.61 6.81
CA PRO A 604 -0.24 -20.04 6.78
C PRO A 604 -0.65 -20.75 5.47
N PHE A 605 0.19 -20.72 4.43
CA PHE A 605 -0.02 -21.34 3.11
C PHE A 605 -0.29 -22.86 3.10
N LYS A 606 -0.07 -23.55 4.22
CA LYS A 606 -0.38 -24.99 4.40
C LYS A 606 -1.63 -25.20 5.25
N SER A 607 -2.02 -24.24 6.06
CA SER A 607 -3.09 -24.33 7.06
C SER A 607 -4.46 -24.69 6.47
N PRO A 608 -4.87 -24.22 5.27
CA PRO A 608 -6.05 -24.73 4.58
C PRO A 608 -6.04 -26.25 4.37
N ARG A 609 -4.89 -26.82 3.97
CA ARG A 609 -4.72 -28.27 3.70
C ARG A 609 -4.61 -29.07 4.99
N ILE A 610 -3.87 -28.55 5.98
CA ILE A 610 -3.80 -29.14 7.33
C ILE A 610 -5.20 -29.24 7.93
N MET A 611 -5.96 -28.14 7.90
CA MET A 611 -7.31 -28.05 8.45
C MET A 611 -8.28 -28.96 7.69
N ARG A 612 -8.28 -28.93 6.36
CA ARG A 612 -9.06 -29.83 5.51
C ARG A 612 -8.78 -31.30 5.83
N SER A 613 -7.52 -31.69 5.94
CA SER A 613 -7.11 -33.07 6.24
C SER A 613 -7.51 -33.51 7.66
N ALA A 614 -7.44 -32.61 8.64
CA ALA A 614 -7.92 -32.87 10.00
C ALA A 614 -9.46 -33.02 10.06
N ILE A 615 -10.21 -32.15 9.37
CA ILE A 615 -11.68 -32.20 9.31
C ILE A 615 -12.15 -33.44 8.54
N GLN A 616 -11.47 -33.83 7.45
CA GLN A 616 -11.71 -35.10 6.74
C GLN A 616 -11.47 -36.31 7.66
N PHE A 617 -10.41 -36.29 8.47
CA PHE A 617 -10.14 -37.34 9.46
C PHE A 617 -11.26 -37.40 10.51
N ILE A 618 -11.70 -36.26 11.06
CA ILE A 618 -12.81 -36.20 12.02
C ILE A 618 -14.10 -36.76 11.41
N SER A 619 -14.50 -36.25 10.25
CA SER A 619 -15.74 -36.62 9.53
C SER A 619 -15.82 -38.09 9.14
N SER A 620 -14.67 -38.77 9.01
CA SER A 620 -14.60 -40.21 8.70
C SER A 620 -14.51 -41.12 9.93
N HIS A 621 -14.15 -40.60 11.10
CA HIS A 621 -13.95 -41.38 12.33
C HIS A 621 -15.05 -41.18 13.39
N TRP A 622 -15.78 -40.05 13.35
CA TRP A 622 -16.86 -39.75 14.30
C TRP A 622 -18.09 -39.14 13.61
N PRO A 623 -19.32 -39.45 14.08
CA PRO A 623 -20.55 -38.90 13.49
C PRO A 623 -20.75 -37.41 13.77
N TYR A 624 -20.13 -36.86 14.82
CA TYR A 624 -20.48 -35.55 15.37
C TYR A 624 -20.20 -34.38 14.42
N TRP A 625 -19.17 -34.43 13.57
CA TRP A 625 -19.02 -33.41 12.51
C TRP A 625 -20.17 -33.44 11.49
N ASN A 626 -20.59 -34.64 11.11
CA ASN A 626 -21.56 -34.85 10.03
C ASN A 626 -23.00 -34.51 10.45
N ARG A 627 -23.28 -34.41 11.76
CA ARG A 627 -24.61 -34.02 12.28
C ARG A 627 -24.91 -32.51 12.17
N THR A 628 -23.88 -31.69 11.91
CA THR A 628 -23.97 -30.21 11.87
C THR A 628 -23.17 -29.55 10.74
N ASP A 629 -22.39 -30.29 9.96
CA ASP A 629 -21.32 -29.73 9.11
C ASP A 629 -20.41 -28.76 9.90
N GLY A 630 -20.10 -29.11 11.15
CA GLY A 630 -19.20 -28.34 12.01
C GLY A 630 -19.82 -27.15 12.76
N ALA A 631 -21.15 -26.99 12.79
CA ALA A 631 -21.79 -25.84 13.46
C ALA A 631 -21.81 -25.92 15.00
N ASP A 632 -21.64 -27.10 15.60
CA ASP A 632 -21.39 -27.31 17.04
C ASP A 632 -19.89 -27.48 17.38
N HIS A 633 -19.01 -27.06 16.45
CA HIS A 633 -17.56 -27.10 16.60
C HIS A 633 -16.99 -25.69 16.73
N PHE A 634 -15.84 -25.59 17.41
CA PHE A 634 -15.05 -24.36 17.41
C PHE A 634 -13.56 -24.61 17.14
N PHE A 635 -12.92 -23.59 16.57
CA PHE A 635 -11.52 -23.62 16.14
C PHE A 635 -10.81 -22.36 16.64
N VAL A 636 -9.60 -22.53 17.18
CA VAL A 636 -8.71 -21.39 17.47
C VAL A 636 -7.87 -21.14 16.23
N VAL A 637 -7.99 -19.95 15.65
CA VAL A 637 -7.29 -19.52 14.43
C VAL A 637 -6.67 -18.15 14.67
N PRO A 638 -5.54 -18.07 15.40
CA PRO A 638 -5.04 -16.82 15.97
C PRO A 638 -4.15 -16.01 15.01
N HIS A 639 -4.09 -16.36 13.72
CA HIS A 639 -3.25 -15.71 12.72
C HIS A 639 -3.73 -14.28 12.38
N ASP A 640 -2.87 -13.47 11.75
CA ASP A 640 -3.14 -12.09 11.30
C ASP A 640 -4.55 -11.89 10.75
N PHE A 641 -4.97 -12.71 9.77
CA PHE A 641 -6.30 -12.72 9.13
C PHE A 641 -7.12 -13.97 9.46
N GLY A 642 -6.93 -14.55 10.65
CA GLY A 642 -7.72 -15.67 11.17
C GLY A 642 -7.90 -16.83 10.18
N ALA A 643 -9.16 -17.22 9.95
CA ALA A 643 -9.54 -18.36 9.10
C ALA A 643 -9.38 -18.14 7.57
N CYS A 644 -8.88 -16.98 7.12
CA CYS A 644 -8.47 -16.77 5.72
C CYS A 644 -7.09 -17.37 5.40
N PHE A 645 -6.27 -17.63 6.44
CA PHE A 645 -4.93 -18.24 6.34
C PHE A 645 -3.99 -17.53 5.32
N HIS A 646 -3.90 -16.20 5.45
CA HIS A 646 -2.94 -15.38 4.73
C HIS A 646 -2.35 -14.28 5.64
N TYR A 647 -1.32 -13.57 5.17
CA TYR A 647 -0.71 -12.41 5.87
C TYR A 647 -0.78 -11.09 5.07
N GLN A 648 -0.99 -11.15 3.75
CA GLN A 648 -1.36 -9.98 2.94
C GLN A 648 -2.89 -9.90 2.88
N GLU A 649 -3.46 -8.73 3.17
CA GLU A 649 -4.91 -8.49 3.25
C GLU A 649 -5.60 -8.66 1.88
N GLU A 650 -5.12 -8.06 0.78
CA GLU A 650 -5.65 -8.27 -0.58
C GLU A 650 -5.92 -9.76 -0.89
N LYS A 651 -4.93 -10.61 -0.60
CA LYS A 651 -4.97 -12.06 -0.81
C LYS A 651 -5.70 -12.81 0.29
N ALA A 652 -5.93 -12.21 1.47
CA ALA A 652 -6.88 -12.73 2.45
C ALA A 652 -8.33 -12.48 2.00
N ILE A 653 -8.61 -11.30 1.43
CA ILE A 653 -9.90 -10.90 0.88
C ILE A 653 -10.29 -11.79 -0.32
N GLU A 654 -9.39 -11.97 -1.28
CA GLU A 654 -9.61 -12.84 -2.46
C GLU A 654 -10.01 -14.27 -2.08
N ARG A 655 -9.43 -14.81 -1.00
CA ARG A 655 -9.68 -16.18 -0.52
C ARG A 655 -10.93 -16.28 0.36
N GLY A 656 -11.14 -15.27 1.20
CA GLY A 656 -12.12 -15.29 2.30
C GLY A 656 -11.89 -16.44 3.28
N ILE A 657 -12.82 -16.58 4.23
CA ILE A 657 -12.78 -17.68 5.22
C ILE A 657 -12.86 -19.04 4.52
N LEU A 658 -11.94 -19.95 4.88
CA LEU A 658 -11.89 -21.34 4.42
C LEU A 658 -13.29 -21.99 4.50
N PRO A 659 -13.87 -22.49 3.40
CA PRO A 659 -15.27 -22.94 3.36
C PRO A 659 -15.66 -23.90 4.50
N LEU A 660 -14.79 -24.86 4.84
CA LEU A 660 -15.05 -25.84 5.90
C LEU A 660 -15.18 -25.24 7.31
N LEU A 661 -14.75 -24.00 7.54
CA LEU A 661 -14.83 -23.31 8.83
C LEU A 661 -16.02 -22.34 8.92
N ARG A 662 -16.77 -22.11 7.82
CA ARG A 662 -17.82 -21.08 7.77
C ARG A 662 -19.00 -21.36 8.71
N ARG A 663 -19.32 -22.63 9.00
CA ARG A 663 -20.37 -22.98 9.98
C ARG A 663 -19.89 -22.86 11.42
N ALA A 664 -18.67 -23.31 11.71
CA ALA A 664 -18.08 -23.37 13.05
C ALA A 664 -17.92 -22.00 13.73
N THR A 665 -17.80 -22.00 15.05
CA THR A 665 -17.41 -20.80 15.81
C THR A 665 -15.90 -20.60 15.73
N LEU A 666 -15.48 -19.41 15.31
CA LEU A 666 -14.07 -19.04 15.20
C LEU A 666 -13.64 -18.31 16.47
N VAL A 667 -12.51 -18.70 17.02
CA VAL A 667 -11.85 -18.06 18.15
C VAL A 667 -10.55 -17.46 17.63
N GLN A 668 -10.50 -16.15 17.43
CA GLN A 668 -9.47 -15.50 16.61
C GLN A 668 -9.00 -14.15 17.15
N THR A 669 -7.77 -13.79 16.84
CA THR A 669 -7.18 -12.47 17.17
C THR A 669 -7.65 -11.39 16.19
N PHE A 670 -7.97 -11.77 14.95
CA PHE A 670 -8.46 -10.87 13.92
C PHE A 670 -9.87 -10.36 14.24
N GLY A 671 -9.96 -9.09 14.61
CA GLY A 671 -11.21 -8.36 14.82
C GLY A 671 -11.22 -7.06 14.02
N GLN A 672 -11.92 -7.07 12.88
CA GLN A 672 -12.10 -5.93 11.99
C GLN A 672 -13.53 -5.97 11.43
N LYS A 673 -14.30 -4.89 11.60
CA LYS A 673 -15.67 -4.75 11.12
C LYS A 673 -15.69 -4.84 9.59
N ASP A 674 -16.78 -5.39 9.05
CA ASP A 674 -17.09 -5.51 7.63
C ASP A 674 -16.03 -6.23 6.74
N HIS A 675 -14.94 -6.74 7.33
CA HIS A 675 -13.88 -7.45 6.63
C HIS A 675 -14.16 -8.95 6.52
N VAL A 676 -13.99 -9.53 5.33
CA VAL A 676 -14.41 -10.91 4.99
C VAL A 676 -13.71 -12.03 5.79
N CYS A 677 -12.69 -11.71 6.58
CA CYS A 677 -11.99 -12.62 7.49
C CYS A 677 -12.50 -12.58 8.95
N LEU A 678 -13.42 -11.67 9.29
CA LEU A 678 -14.19 -11.74 10.53
C LEU A 678 -15.55 -12.38 10.22
N LYS A 679 -15.78 -13.60 10.74
CA LYS A 679 -17.13 -14.19 10.73
C LYS A 679 -17.97 -13.51 11.81
N GLU A 680 -19.19 -13.12 11.49
CA GLU A 680 -20.19 -12.76 12.49
C GLU A 680 -20.32 -13.85 13.58
N GLY A 681 -20.42 -13.43 14.84
CA GLY A 681 -20.51 -14.35 15.98
C GLY A 681 -19.21 -15.09 16.34
N SER A 682 -18.06 -14.72 15.77
CA SER A 682 -16.74 -15.12 16.27
C SER A 682 -16.51 -14.68 17.72
N ILE A 683 -15.51 -15.27 18.38
CA ILE A 683 -15.00 -14.83 19.68
C ILE A 683 -13.63 -14.19 19.42
N THR A 684 -13.56 -12.86 19.53
CA THR A 684 -12.30 -12.13 19.38
C THR A 684 -11.47 -12.24 20.66
N ILE A 685 -10.23 -12.73 20.55
CA ILE A 685 -9.33 -13.02 21.68
C ILE A 685 -8.06 -12.17 21.65
N PRO A 686 -7.42 -11.91 22.81
CA PRO A 686 -6.09 -11.31 22.84
C PRO A 686 -5.06 -12.26 22.19
N PRO A 687 -4.01 -11.73 21.54
CA PRO A 687 -2.85 -12.52 21.15
C PRO A 687 -2.11 -13.06 22.39
N TYR A 688 -1.34 -14.13 22.22
CA TYR A 688 -0.60 -14.74 23.33
C TYR A 688 0.59 -13.86 23.76
N ALA A 689 0.40 -13.07 24.82
CA ALA A 689 1.47 -12.39 25.54
C ALA A 689 1.97 -13.29 26.70
N PRO A 690 3.24 -13.76 26.71
CA PRO A 690 3.71 -14.76 27.69
C PRO A 690 3.64 -14.26 29.15
N PRO A 691 2.76 -14.79 30.03
CA PRO A 691 2.52 -14.20 31.35
C PRO A 691 3.72 -14.26 32.28
N GLN A 692 4.57 -15.28 32.16
CA GLN A 692 5.83 -15.40 32.91
C GLN A 692 6.81 -14.28 32.54
N LYS A 693 6.88 -13.88 31.27
CA LYS A 693 7.74 -12.79 30.79
C LYS A 693 7.30 -11.46 31.40
N MET A 694 6.01 -11.12 31.33
CA MET A 694 5.52 -9.87 31.91
C MET A 694 5.70 -9.79 33.43
N LYS A 695 5.61 -10.93 34.13
CA LYS A 695 5.89 -11.00 35.59
C LYS A 695 7.36 -10.74 35.95
N THR A 696 8.33 -11.01 35.09
CA THR A 696 9.76 -10.72 35.38
C THR A 696 10.18 -9.27 35.16
N HIS A 697 9.30 -8.43 34.58
CA HIS A 697 9.57 -7.03 34.26
C HIS A 697 8.78 -6.03 35.13
N LEU A 698 8.14 -6.47 36.21
CA LEU A 698 7.33 -5.60 37.06
C LEU A 698 8.20 -4.56 37.80
N VAL A 699 7.91 -3.28 37.62
CA VAL A 699 8.55 -2.19 38.39
C VAL A 699 7.90 -2.03 39.77
N PRO A 700 8.58 -1.41 40.76
CA PRO A 700 7.97 -1.08 42.05
C PRO A 700 6.69 -0.24 41.89
N PRO A 701 5.60 -0.48 42.65
CA PRO A 701 4.33 0.25 42.50
C PRO A 701 4.45 1.77 42.61
N GLU A 702 5.42 2.25 43.41
CA GLU A 702 5.70 3.68 43.62
C GLU A 702 6.43 4.35 42.42
N THR A 703 6.71 3.61 41.34
CA THR A 703 7.42 4.14 40.17
C THR A 703 6.53 5.15 39.42
N PRO A 704 6.91 6.43 39.31
CA PRO A 704 6.08 7.43 38.66
C PRO A 704 6.00 7.21 37.15
N ARG A 705 4.83 7.48 36.57
CA ARG A 705 4.62 7.49 35.11
C ARG A 705 5.25 8.73 34.48
N SER A 706 6.58 8.70 34.35
CA SER A 706 7.44 9.79 33.88
C SER A 706 7.42 10.05 32.36
N ILE A 707 6.84 9.16 31.56
CA ILE A 707 6.74 9.27 30.10
C ILE A 707 5.28 9.59 29.75
N PHE A 708 5.05 10.59 28.89
CA PHE A 708 3.68 11.01 28.53
C PHE A 708 3.06 10.07 27.49
N VAL A 709 3.61 10.02 26.27
CA VAL A 709 3.22 9.07 25.22
C VAL A 709 4.38 8.15 24.86
N TYR A 710 4.11 6.85 24.69
CA TYR A 710 5.10 5.84 24.34
C TYR A 710 4.67 4.96 23.16
N PHE A 711 5.62 4.63 22.29
CA PHE A 711 5.48 3.62 21.24
C PHE A 711 6.83 3.01 20.86
N ARG A 712 6.89 1.68 20.74
CA ARG A 712 7.95 0.97 20.01
C ARG A 712 7.35 0.10 18.92
N GLY A 713 7.84 0.21 17.69
CA GLY A 713 7.30 -0.50 16.53
C GLY A 713 7.78 0.05 15.19
N LEU A 714 7.58 -0.73 14.13
CA LEU A 714 7.76 -0.22 12.77
C LEU A 714 6.73 0.88 12.48
N PHE A 715 7.20 2.03 11.98
CA PHE A 715 6.35 3.10 11.43
C PHE A 715 6.09 2.91 9.93
N TYR A 716 7.09 2.37 9.23
CA TYR A 716 7.05 1.96 7.84
C TYR A 716 7.53 0.51 7.77
N ASP A 717 6.83 -0.33 6.99
CA ASP A 717 7.35 -1.63 6.57
C ASP A 717 7.86 -1.50 5.14
N THR A 718 9.03 -0.89 4.94
CA THR A 718 9.58 -0.65 3.60
C THR A 718 10.01 -1.91 2.84
N ALA A 719 9.87 -3.09 3.45
CA ALA A 719 10.13 -4.38 2.82
C ALA A 719 8.87 -4.96 2.17
N ASN A 720 7.72 -4.85 2.84
CA ASN A 720 6.45 -5.40 2.37
C ASN A 720 5.49 -4.31 1.79
N ASP A 721 5.62 -3.07 2.23
CA ASP A 721 4.97 -1.86 1.68
C ASP A 721 6.02 -0.76 1.39
N PRO A 722 6.74 -0.85 0.24
CA PRO A 722 7.71 0.16 -0.18
C PRO A 722 7.07 1.47 -0.70
N GLU A 723 5.75 1.48 -0.96
CA GLU A 723 4.98 2.69 -1.26
C GLU A 723 4.62 3.47 0.01
N GLY A 724 4.50 2.79 1.15
CA GLY A 724 4.36 3.37 2.49
C GLY A 724 2.98 3.96 2.75
N GLY A 725 1.92 3.30 2.30
CA GLY A 725 0.52 3.76 2.44
C GLY A 725 -0.51 2.64 2.67
N TYR A 726 -0.10 1.39 2.57
CA TYR A 726 -0.93 0.22 2.87
C TYR A 726 -0.69 -0.23 4.31
N TYR A 727 0.59 -0.26 4.72
CA TYR A 727 0.99 -0.62 6.07
C TYR A 727 0.34 0.31 7.10
N ALA A 728 -0.43 -0.28 8.01
CA ALA A 728 -1.19 0.43 9.03
C ALA A 728 -2.08 1.56 8.48
N ARG A 729 -2.55 1.44 7.23
CA ARG A 729 -3.32 2.48 6.49
C ARG A 729 -2.69 3.88 6.53
N GLY A 730 -1.36 3.95 6.70
CA GLY A 730 -0.62 5.20 6.88
C GLY A 730 -0.68 5.81 8.30
N ALA A 731 -1.52 5.34 9.22
CA ALA A 731 -1.65 5.88 10.57
C ALA A 731 -0.31 5.89 11.33
N ARG A 732 0.50 4.83 11.21
CA ARG A 732 1.84 4.79 11.83
C ARG A 732 2.87 5.70 11.17
N ALA A 733 2.76 5.92 9.86
CA ALA A 733 3.59 6.91 9.16
C ALA A 733 3.22 8.34 9.62
N SER A 734 1.93 8.61 9.80
CA SER A 734 1.41 9.87 10.35
C SER A 734 1.88 10.11 11.79
N VAL A 735 1.87 9.08 12.66
CA VAL A 735 2.45 9.17 14.02
C VAL A 735 3.93 9.57 13.96
N TRP A 736 4.72 8.97 13.06
CA TRP A 736 6.14 9.28 12.94
C TRP A 736 6.40 10.68 12.39
N GLU A 737 5.79 11.05 11.26
CA GLU A 737 6.09 12.33 10.62
C GLU A 737 5.68 13.54 11.47
N ASN A 738 4.57 13.44 12.21
CA ASN A 738 4.11 14.52 13.11
C ASN A 738 4.88 14.54 14.45
N PHE A 739 5.19 13.40 15.06
CA PHE A 739 5.62 13.36 16.47
C PHE A 739 7.04 12.88 16.76
N LYS A 740 7.83 12.42 15.77
CA LYS A 740 9.24 11.98 15.99
C LYS A 740 10.18 13.01 16.62
N ASN A 741 9.82 14.29 16.58
CA ASN A 741 10.55 15.41 17.18
C ASN A 741 9.78 16.07 18.35
N ASN A 742 8.60 15.56 18.73
CA ASN A 742 7.76 16.15 19.77
C ASN A 742 8.22 15.64 21.16
N PRO A 743 8.59 16.52 22.11
CA PRO A 743 9.16 16.10 23.40
C PRO A 743 8.17 15.37 24.33
N LEU A 744 6.87 15.34 24.00
CA LEU A 744 5.86 14.55 24.71
C LEU A 744 5.78 13.08 24.24
N PHE A 745 6.43 12.74 23.12
CA PHE A 745 6.29 11.47 22.41
C PHE A 745 7.62 10.69 22.40
N ASP A 746 7.76 9.73 23.32
CA ASP A 746 8.85 8.76 23.27
C ASP A 746 8.50 7.64 22.27
N ILE A 747 8.83 7.87 20.99
CA ILE A 747 8.49 6.95 19.89
C ILE A 747 9.74 6.51 19.09
N SER A 748 9.90 5.20 18.85
CA SER A 748 11.04 4.65 18.09
C SER A 748 10.74 3.30 17.43
N THR A 749 11.55 2.91 16.44
CA THR A 749 11.60 1.55 15.88
C THR A 749 12.28 0.56 16.82
N ASP A 750 13.22 1.03 17.62
CA ASP A 750 14.17 0.20 18.34
C ASP A 750 13.52 -0.31 19.62
N HIS A 751 13.55 -1.62 19.86
CA HIS A 751 12.94 -2.20 21.06
C HIS A 751 14.02 -2.32 22.15
N PRO A 752 14.05 -1.41 23.15
CA PRO A 752 15.08 -1.43 24.18
C PRO A 752 14.86 -2.61 25.14
N PRO A 753 15.91 -3.05 25.87
CA PRO A 753 15.75 -4.02 26.96
C PRO A 753 14.74 -3.58 28.04
N THR A 754 14.54 -2.26 28.19
CA THR A 754 13.62 -1.60 29.14
C THR A 754 12.19 -1.45 28.63
N TYR A 755 11.82 -2.07 27.49
CA TYR A 755 10.51 -1.87 26.83
C TYR A 755 9.31 -1.98 27.77
N TYR A 756 9.31 -2.95 28.69
CA TYR A 756 8.21 -3.17 29.63
C TYR A 756 8.23 -2.21 30.82
N GLU A 757 9.41 -1.90 31.32
CA GLU A 757 9.65 -0.92 32.37
C GLU A 757 9.23 0.48 31.89
N ASP A 758 9.53 0.83 30.64
CA ASP A 758 9.13 2.09 30.03
C ASP A 758 7.62 2.15 29.76
N MET A 759 6.97 1.06 29.34
CA MET A 759 5.49 0.99 29.27
C MET A 759 4.84 1.18 30.66
N GLN A 760 5.44 0.66 31.74
CA GLN A 760 4.96 0.91 33.10
C GLN A 760 5.19 2.35 33.56
N ARG A 761 6.25 3.01 33.07
CA ARG A 761 6.54 4.43 33.26
C ARG A 761 5.75 5.36 32.35
N SER A 762 4.87 4.85 31.48
CA SER A 762 4.14 5.64 30.48
C SER A 762 2.69 5.90 30.88
N ILE A 763 2.18 7.11 30.61
CA ILE A 763 0.76 7.44 30.81
C ILE A 763 -0.08 6.84 29.68
N PHE A 764 0.30 7.12 28.43
CA PHE A 764 -0.38 6.67 27.21
C PHE A 764 0.54 5.77 26.36
N CYS A 765 0.00 4.65 25.86
CA CYS A 765 0.72 3.73 24.97
C CYS A 765 -0.02 3.63 23.64
N LEU A 766 0.63 4.07 22.54
CA LEU A 766 -0.01 4.09 21.23
C LEU A 766 -0.21 2.66 20.70
N CYS A 767 -1.45 2.34 20.35
CA CYS A 767 -1.89 1.07 19.80
C CYS A 767 -2.49 1.25 18.39
N PRO A 768 -1.76 1.84 17.41
CA PRO A 768 -2.20 1.86 16.02
C PRO A 768 -2.11 0.47 15.40
N LEU A 769 -3.02 0.19 14.46
CA LEU A 769 -3.03 -1.01 13.62
C LEU A 769 -1.67 -1.31 12.97
N GLY A 770 -1.42 -2.56 12.57
CA GLY A 770 -0.23 -2.98 11.83
C GLY A 770 -0.60 -3.47 10.42
N TRP A 771 -0.16 -4.68 10.08
CA TRP A 771 -0.75 -5.45 8.96
C TRP A 771 -2.15 -5.98 9.31
N ALA A 772 -2.46 -6.14 10.58
CA ALA A 772 -3.79 -6.43 11.12
C ALA A 772 -4.11 -5.41 12.25
N PRO A 773 -5.38 -5.19 12.63
CA PRO A 773 -5.74 -4.18 13.63
C PRO A 773 -5.35 -4.55 15.07
N TRP A 774 -5.09 -5.83 15.36
CA TRP A 774 -4.68 -6.29 16.68
C TRP A 774 -3.15 -6.26 16.87
N SER A 775 -2.68 -6.20 18.13
CA SER A 775 -1.25 -6.27 18.46
C SER A 775 -1.02 -6.75 19.89
N PRO A 776 0.09 -7.46 20.20
CA PRO A 776 0.48 -7.75 21.59
C PRO A 776 0.60 -6.50 22.46
N ARG A 777 0.96 -5.34 21.88
CA ARG A 777 1.08 -4.08 22.64
C ARG A 777 -0.22 -3.65 23.31
N LEU A 778 -1.39 -4.00 22.75
CA LEU A 778 -2.69 -3.72 23.35
C LEU A 778 -2.86 -4.48 24.68
N VAL A 779 -2.46 -5.75 24.71
CA VAL A 779 -2.45 -6.60 25.91
C VAL A 779 -1.40 -6.09 26.91
N GLU A 780 -0.19 -5.82 26.43
CA GLU A 780 0.92 -5.33 27.25
C GLU A 780 0.55 -3.99 27.92
N ALA A 781 -0.09 -3.05 27.21
CA ALA A 781 -0.56 -1.78 27.76
C ALA A 781 -1.54 -1.98 28.92
N VAL A 782 -2.57 -2.83 28.74
CA VAL A 782 -3.55 -3.14 29.80
C VAL A 782 -2.87 -3.79 31.01
N VAL A 783 -2.01 -4.79 30.79
CA VAL A 783 -1.30 -5.51 31.87
C VAL A 783 -0.37 -4.58 32.67
N PHE A 784 0.29 -3.63 32.00
CA PHE A 784 1.19 -2.65 32.62
C PHE A 784 0.50 -1.35 33.07
N GLY A 785 -0.82 -1.24 32.91
CA GLY A 785 -1.61 -0.08 33.32
C GLY A 785 -1.35 1.20 32.53
N CYS A 786 -0.73 1.09 31.35
CA CYS A 786 -0.55 2.18 30.40
C CYS A 786 -1.86 2.36 29.62
N ILE A 787 -2.39 3.57 29.51
CA ILE A 787 -3.67 3.81 28.84
C ILE A 787 -3.51 3.51 27.34
N PRO A 788 -4.20 2.51 26.76
CA PRO A 788 -4.08 2.20 25.35
C PRO A 788 -4.76 3.28 24.51
N VAL A 789 -3.99 3.94 23.65
CA VAL A 789 -4.51 4.88 22.64
C VAL A 789 -4.73 4.10 21.35
N ILE A 790 -5.98 3.72 21.11
CA ILE A 790 -6.40 2.82 20.03
C ILE A 790 -6.64 3.67 18.78
N ILE A 791 -5.90 3.36 17.71
CA ILE A 791 -5.93 4.06 16.42
C ILE A 791 -6.17 2.99 15.35
N ALA A 792 -7.45 2.64 15.17
CA ALA A 792 -7.94 1.61 14.24
C ALA A 792 -9.47 1.73 14.16
N ASP A 793 -10.00 2.40 13.15
CA ASP A 793 -11.39 2.87 13.12
C ASP A 793 -12.43 1.72 13.05
N ASP A 794 -12.03 0.63 12.38
CA ASP A 794 -12.82 -0.58 12.15
C ASP A 794 -12.55 -1.71 13.16
N ILE A 795 -11.78 -1.48 14.23
CA ILE A 795 -11.38 -2.55 15.16
C ILE A 795 -12.57 -3.20 15.88
N VAL A 796 -12.50 -4.52 16.04
CA VAL A 796 -13.29 -5.27 17.02
C VAL A 796 -12.34 -5.74 18.11
N LEU A 797 -12.49 -5.20 19.31
CA LEU A 797 -11.58 -5.46 20.42
C LEU A 797 -11.86 -6.82 21.09
N PRO A 798 -10.83 -7.47 21.66
CA PRO A 798 -11.01 -8.78 22.28
C PRO A 798 -11.84 -8.68 23.56
N PHE A 799 -12.71 -9.67 23.76
CA PHE A 799 -13.65 -9.76 24.88
C PHE A 799 -14.44 -8.46 25.16
N ALA A 800 -14.91 -7.77 24.13
CA ALA A 800 -15.63 -6.49 24.27
C ALA A 800 -16.84 -6.54 25.23
N ASP A 801 -17.54 -7.67 25.32
CA ASP A 801 -18.65 -7.88 26.27
C ASP A 801 -18.21 -7.86 27.75
N ALA A 802 -16.94 -8.13 28.04
CA ALA A 802 -16.40 -8.36 29.38
C ALA A 802 -15.28 -7.37 29.77
N ILE A 803 -14.83 -6.53 28.84
CA ILE A 803 -13.78 -5.52 29.05
C ILE A 803 -14.33 -4.15 28.62
N PRO A 804 -14.45 -3.18 29.55
CA PRO A 804 -15.03 -1.87 29.26
C PRO A 804 -14.01 -0.98 28.54
N TRP A 805 -13.77 -1.26 27.26
CA TRP A 805 -12.71 -0.63 26.45
C TRP A 805 -12.80 0.89 26.40
N ASP A 806 -14.01 1.46 26.29
CA ASP A 806 -14.26 2.91 26.32
C ASP A 806 -13.88 3.54 27.67
N GLU A 807 -14.06 2.78 28.76
CA GLU A 807 -13.69 3.24 30.09
C GLU A 807 -12.18 3.22 30.33
N ILE A 808 -11.42 2.32 29.70
CA ILE A 808 -9.99 2.13 29.99
C ILE A 808 -9.03 2.69 28.92
N GLY A 809 -9.44 2.76 27.66
CA GLY A 809 -8.64 3.25 26.53
C GLY A 809 -8.94 4.69 26.14
N VAL A 810 -8.29 5.16 25.08
CA VAL A 810 -8.63 6.39 24.34
C VAL A 810 -8.72 6.01 22.87
N PHE A 811 -9.84 6.29 22.22
CA PHE A 811 -10.01 6.06 20.79
C PHE A 811 -9.70 7.35 20.03
N VAL A 812 -8.92 7.24 18.96
CA VAL A 812 -8.56 8.36 18.07
C VAL A 812 -8.68 7.87 16.63
N ALA A 813 -9.42 8.60 15.80
CA ALA A 813 -9.59 8.24 14.39
C ALA A 813 -8.25 8.28 13.65
N GLU A 814 -8.10 7.47 12.60
CA GLU A 814 -6.86 7.41 11.80
C GLU A 814 -6.53 8.77 11.14
N ASP A 815 -7.55 9.54 10.74
CA ASP A 815 -7.43 10.92 10.23
C ASP A 815 -7.11 11.95 11.32
N ASP A 816 -7.43 11.67 12.59
CA ASP A 816 -7.16 12.56 13.74
C ASP A 816 -5.75 12.36 14.33
N VAL A 817 -4.96 11.42 13.80
CA VAL A 817 -3.57 11.18 14.23
C VAL A 817 -2.72 12.47 14.30
N PRO A 818 -2.74 13.41 13.33
CA PRO A 818 -1.97 14.65 13.42
C PRO A 818 -2.33 15.55 14.61
N LYS A 819 -3.44 15.30 15.31
CA LYS A 819 -3.94 16.05 16.48
C LYS A 819 -3.68 15.32 17.81
N LEU A 820 -2.96 14.19 17.80
CA LEU A 820 -2.77 13.34 19.01
C LEU A 820 -2.20 14.10 20.22
N ASP A 821 -1.32 15.08 20.01
CA ASP A 821 -0.78 15.88 21.12
C ASP A 821 -1.88 16.72 21.79
N THR A 822 -2.70 17.40 20.98
CA THR A 822 -3.82 18.23 21.41
C THR A 822 -4.92 17.37 22.06
N ILE A 823 -5.25 16.23 21.46
CA ILE A 823 -6.22 15.27 22.01
C ILE A 823 -5.74 14.76 23.37
N LEU A 824 -4.53 14.21 23.47
CA LEU A 824 -4.06 13.56 24.70
C LEU A 824 -3.73 14.56 25.82
N THR A 825 -3.31 15.78 25.50
CA THR A 825 -3.11 16.85 26.51
C THR A 825 -4.42 17.48 26.97
N SER A 826 -5.51 17.37 26.21
CA SER A 826 -6.85 17.82 26.64
C SER A 826 -7.51 16.93 27.71
N ILE A 827 -7.03 15.70 27.90
CA ILE A 827 -7.67 14.72 28.80
C ILE A 827 -7.44 15.12 30.27
N PRO A 828 -8.50 15.33 31.07
CA PRO A 828 -8.35 15.73 32.48
C PRO A 828 -7.61 14.70 33.33
N MET A 829 -6.84 15.17 34.31
CA MET A 829 -5.99 14.32 35.15
C MET A 829 -6.80 13.33 36.00
N ASP A 830 -8.00 13.70 36.44
CA ASP A 830 -8.94 12.82 37.14
C ASP A 830 -9.44 11.68 36.23
N VAL A 831 -9.65 11.95 34.93
CA VAL A 831 -9.98 10.93 33.92
C VAL A 831 -8.79 9.99 33.72
N ILE A 832 -7.57 10.51 33.57
CA ILE A 832 -6.33 9.71 33.47
C ILE A 832 -6.19 8.78 34.69
N LEU A 833 -6.37 9.31 35.90
CA LEU A 833 -6.32 8.55 37.15
C LEU A 833 -7.46 7.52 37.24
N ARG A 834 -8.67 7.82 36.76
CA ARG A 834 -9.78 6.86 36.67
C ARG A 834 -9.42 5.69 35.75
N LYS A 835 -8.92 5.96 34.54
CA LYS A 835 -8.48 4.93 33.59
C LYS A 835 -7.38 4.04 34.19
N GLN A 836 -6.38 4.64 34.85
CA GLN A 836 -5.29 3.89 35.49
C GLN A 836 -5.76 3.06 36.70
N ARG A 837 -6.74 3.50 37.49
CA ARG A 837 -7.36 2.70 38.57
C ARG A 837 -8.12 1.48 38.01
N LEU A 838 -8.88 1.65 36.94
CA LEU A 838 -9.57 0.54 36.28
C LEU A 838 -8.57 -0.48 35.71
N LEU A 839 -7.53 0.00 35.02
CA LEU A 839 -6.44 -0.83 34.52
C LEU A 839 -5.59 -1.50 35.62
N ALA A 840 -5.67 -1.04 36.88
CA ALA A 840 -5.02 -1.70 38.00
C ALA A 840 -5.77 -2.97 38.48
N ASN A 841 -7.02 -3.18 38.07
CA ASN A 841 -7.85 -4.32 38.47
C ASN A 841 -7.21 -5.66 38.06
N PRO A 842 -6.88 -6.56 39.01
CA PRO A 842 -6.28 -7.86 38.71
C PRO A 842 -7.10 -8.72 37.76
N SER A 843 -8.44 -8.73 37.87
CA SER A 843 -9.33 -9.53 37.03
C SER A 843 -9.28 -9.10 35.57
N MET A 844 -9.20 -7.79 35.31
CA MET A 844 -9.06 -7.22 33.97
C MET A 844 -7.71 -7.61 33.33
N LYS A 845 -6.62 -7.57 34.11
CA LYS A 845 -5.31 -8.05 33.65
C LYS A 845 -5.30 -9.55 33.40
N GLN A 846 -5.99 -10.32 34.22
CA GLN A 846 -6.09 -11.78 34.11
C GLN A 846 -6.88 -12.20 32.86
N ALA A 847 -8.00 -11.53 32.57
CA ALA A 847 -8.82 -11.74 31.37
C ALA A 847 -8.07 -11.55 30.04
N MET A 848 -6.96 -10.80 30.04
CA MET A 848 -6.10 -10.62 28.86
C MET A 848 -5.03 -11.72 28.67
N LEU A 849 -4.90 -12.67 29.60
CA LEU A 849 -3.75 -13.56 29.70
C LEU A 849 -4.10 -15.05 29.69
N PHE A 850 -3.13 -15.85 29.26
CA PHE A 850 -3.19 -17.32 29.22
C PHE A 850 -2.19 -17.94 30.23
N PRO A 851 -2.40 -17.78 31.55
CA PRO A 851 -1.49 -18.28 32.60
C PRO A 851 -1.37 -19.81 32.60
N GLN A 852 -0.24 -20.34 33.10
CA GLN A 852 -0.07 -21.78 33.31
C GLN A 852 0.16 -22.08 34.80
N PRO A 853 -0.69 -22.92 35.45
CA PRO A 853 -1.98 -23.43 34.94
C PRO A 853 -3.01 -22.30 34.75
N ALA A 854 -4.06 -22.57 33.96
CA ALA A 854 -5.17 -21.63 33.75
C ALA A 854 -5.87 -21.27 35.08
N GLN A 855 -6.41 -20.06 35.16
CA GLN A 855 -7.00 -19.47 36.38
C GLN A 855 -8.40 -18.91 36.09
N PRO A 856 -9.37 -18.97 37.02
CA PRO A 856 -10.71 -18.42 36.82
C PRO A 856 -10.70 -16.99 36.29
N GLY A 857 -11.58 -16.68 35.32
CA GLY A 857 -11.67 -15.35 34.70
C GLY A 857 -10.54 -14.99 33.72
N ASP A 858 -9.54 -15.85 33.51
CA ASP A 858 -8.47 -15.62 32.51
C ASP A 858 -8.96 -15.70 31.05
N ALA A 859 -8.10 -15.42 30.08
CA ALA A 859 -8.49 -15.44 28.66
C ALA A 859 -9.00 -16.81 28.16
N PHE A 860 -8.63 -17.91 28.83
CA PHE A 860 -9.18 -19.23 28.55
C PHE A 860 -10.63 -19.35 29.07
N HIS A 861 -10.91 -18.85 30.28
CA HIS A 861 -12.27 -18.79 30.81
C HIS A 861 -13.15 -17.79 30.06
N GLN A 862 -12.63 -16.66 29.57
CA GLN A 862 -13.40 -15.73 28.73
C GLN A 862 -13.80 -16.34 27.37
N ILE A 863 -12.97 -17.21 26.78
CA ILE A 863 -13.36 -18.02 25.61
C ILE A 863 -14.51 -18.97 25.96
N LEU A 864 -14.44 -19.62 27.13
CA LEU A 864 -15.47 -20.54 27.60
C LEU A 864 -16.80 -19.80 27.91
N ASN A 865 -16.74 -18.60 28.47
CA ASN A 865 -17.91 -17.70 28.64
C ASN A 865 -18.52 -17.36 27.27
N GLY A 866 -17.69 -16.98 26.29
CA GLY A 866 -18.14 -16.71 24.92
C GLY A 866 -18.75 -17.93 24.20
N LEU A 867 -18.35 -19.15 24.55
CA LEU A 867 -18.98 -20.39 24.06
C LEU A 867 -20.26 -20.74 24.83
N GLY A 868 -20.31 -20.49 26.14
CA GLY A 868 -21.48 -20.70 26.99
C GLY A 868 -22.65 -19.78 26.62
N ARG A 869 -22.37 -18.49 26.35
CA ARG A 869 -23.35 -17.49 25.88
C ARG A 869 -23.96 -17.79 24.50
N LYS A 870 -23.44 -18.80 23.78
CA LYS A 870 -23.95 -19.27 22.48
C LYS A 870 -24.81 -20.54 22.61
N LEU A 871 -25.09 -21.01 23.83
CA LEU A 871 -25.93 -22.18 24.10
C LEU A 871 -27.32 -21.77 24.62
N PRO A 872 -28.36 -22.60 24.42
CA PRO A 872 -28.36 -23.86 23.67
C PRO A 872 -28.33 -23.64 22.14
N HIS A 873 -27.76 -24.59 21.41
CA HIS A 873 -27.77 -24.57 19.94
C HIS A 873 -29.21 -24.53 19.39
N PRO A 874 -29.55 -23.60 18.48
CA PRO A 874 -30.86 -23.60 17.82
C PRO A 874 -30.97 -24.81 16.89
N LYS A 875 -32.19 -25.34 16.69
CA LYS A 875 -32.42 -26.59 15.93
C LYS A 875 -31.83 -26.56 14.50
N SER A 876 -31.70 -25.39 13.89
CA SER A 876 -31.08 -25.16 12.57
C SER A 876 -29.56 -25.40 12.50
N VAL A 877 -28.90 -25.62 13.64
CA VAL A 877 -27.51 -26.11 13.71
C VAL A 877 -27.40 -27.54 13.15
N TYR A 878 -28.40 -28.38 13.44
CA TYR A 878 -28.42 -29.79 13.07
C TYR A 878 -28.92 -30.00 11.64
N LEU A 879 -28.40 -31.05 10.99
CA LEU A 879 -28.71 -31.43 9.61
C LEU A 879 -29.72 -32.59 9.55
N ASP A 880 -30.60 -32.54 8.55
CA ASP A 880 -31.43 -33.69 8.18
C ASP A 880 -30.58 -34.84 7.59
N PRO A 881 -30.99 -36.12 7.73
CA PRO A 881 -30.22 -37.25 7.23
C PRO A 881 -29.88 -37.17 5.73
N GLY A 882 -28.58 -37.03 5.43
CA GLY A 882 -28.06 -36.92 4.06
C GLY A 882 -27.96 -35.48 3.53
N GLN A 883 -28.47 -34.48 4.25
CA GLN A 883 -28.25 -33.07 3.96
C GLN A 883 -26.76 -32.72 4.09
N LYS A 884 -26.25 -31.85 3.22
CA LYS A 884 -24.94 -31.19 3.35
C LYS A 884 -25.07 -29.72 2.98
N VAL A 885 -24.41 -28.86 3.74
CA VAL A 885 -24.37 -27.42 3.55
C VAL A 885 -22.98 -26.96 3.12
N LEU A 886 -21.92 -27.67 3.56
CA LEU A 886 -20.55 -27.34 3.17
C LEU A 886 -20.16 -27.98 1.83
N ASN A 887 -19.72 -27.15 0.88
CA ASN A 887 -19.08 -27.62 -0.33
C ASN A 887 -17.59 -27.97 -0.06
N TRP A 888 -17.31 -29.26 0.02
CA TRP A 888 -15.95 -29.77 0.30
C TRP A 888 -14.96 -29.55 -0.85
N THR A 889 -15.38 -29.24 -2.08
CA THR A 889 -14.47 -28.89 -3.18
C THR A 889 -14.31 -27.38 -3.39
N GLN A 890 -14.95 -26.54 -2.56
CA GLN A 890 -14.76 -25.09 -2.62
C GLN A 890 -13.41 -24.66 -2.03
N GLY A 891 -12.82 -23.64 -2.66
CA GLY A 891 -11.54 -23.01 -2.31
C GLY A 891 -10.54 -23.01 -3.48
N PRO A 892 -9.39 -22.35 -3.36
CA PRO A 892 -8.33 -22.38 -4.37
C PRO A 892 -7.85 -23.82 -4.65
N VAL A 893 -7.48 -24.12 -5.90
CA VAL A 893 -7.03 -25.47 -6.31
C VAL A 893 -5.82 -25.96 -5.48
N GLY A 894 -4.95 -25.04 -5.06
CA GLY A 894 -3.85 -25.33 -4.13
C GLY A 894 -4.29 -25.88 -2.77
N ASP A 895 -5.46 -25.48 -2.28
CA ASP A 895 -6.01 -25.87 -0.97
C ASP A 895 -6.77 -27.21 -1.02
N LEU A 896 -7.00 -27.75 -2.22
CA LEU A 896 -7.59 -29.07 -2.46
C LEU A 896 -6.52 -30.19 -2.54
N LYS A 897 -5.23 -29.82 -2.65
CA LYS A 897 -4.11 -30.79 -2.67
C LYS A 897 -3.97 -31.48 -1.30
N PRO A 898 -3.56 -32.77 -1.23
CA PRO A 898 -3.36 -33.50 0.02
C PRO A 898 -2.36 -32.85 1.00
N TRP A 899 -2.40 -33.32 2.26
CA TRP A 899 -1.50 -32.97 3.36
C TRP A 899 -0.79 -34.18 3.98
#